data_AF-A0AA88DUS3-F1
#
_entry.id   AF-A0AA88DUS3-F1
#
_cell.length_a   1.000
_cell.length_b   1.000
_cell.length_c   1.000
_cell.angle_alpha   90.00
_cell.angle_beta   90.00
_cell.angle_gamma   90.00
#
_symmetry.space_group_name_H-M   'P 1'
#
loop_
_entity.id
_entity.type
_entity.pdbx_description
1 polymer ?
#
loop_
_entity_poly.entity_id
_entity_poly.type
_entity_poly.pdbx_seq_one_letter_code
_entity_poly.pdbx_strand_id
1 'polypeptide(L)'
;MCPTLCHRGSSSATEHMHARTLFSDIDNINVVLYVAQGKAILQSHQLVDELNSIEAIVLPPFVCIAIRPRPGVWEYVRVNVYELNVDHLSVAEYLQFREELVEGQSNGSYVLELDFEPFNATFPRPTRSSSIGNGVQFLNRHLSSIMFRNKESLMPLLDFLRAHKHDGHGMMLNDRIQTIPKLQSALVRVEEYLSKLPPETSYSEFEYELQGMGFERGWGDSAQRVSEMVHLLLEILQAPDPSTLETFLGRIPMVFNVVIVSPHGYFGQANVLGLPDTGGQYDSALVHFEIVYILDQVRAMENEMLLRIQKQGLDVIPKILIVTRLIPDAKGTTCNQRLERISGTEHTSILRVPFRTENGILKKWISRFDVWPYLETFAEDASNEIAAELQGVPDLIIGNYSDGNLVATLLSYKLGITQCNIAHALEKTKYPDSDIYWKKHEDKYHFSSQFTADLIAMNNADFIITSTYQEIAGSHNNVGQYESHTAFTLPGLYRVVHGIDVFDPKFNIVSPGADMAIYFPYFEKEKRLTALHGSIEELLYGTEQNAEHVGFLSDQSKPIIFSMARLDRVKNLTGLVECYGKSAKLRELVNLVVVGGYIDVNKSRDREEVQEIEKMHGLIDKYNLKGQFRWITAQMNRARNGELYRYIADTRGAFVQPAFYEAFGLTVVESMTCGLPTFATCNGGPAEIIEHGVSGFHIDPYHPDQMAELLIDFFKKCHNELSLWDKISGGGLKRIYERYTWKIYSERLLTLAGVYGFWKYVSKLERRETRRYLEMFYILKFRDLVKNIPLAVDDQH
;
A
#
# COMPACT_ATOMS: atom_id res chain seq x y z
N MET A 1 33.05 48.85 0.08
CA MET A 1 32.95 49.92 1.10
C MET A 1 31.58 49.81 1.75
N CYS A 2 31.53 49.50 3.05
CA CYS A 2 30.39 49.74 3.95
C CYS A 2 30.15 51.26 4.12
N PRO A 3 29.15 51.79 4.87
CA PRO A 3 27.93 51.19 5.49
C PRO A 3 26.68 52.12 5.49
N THR A 4 25.52 51.64 5.98
CA THR A 4 24.59 52.32 6.93
C THR A 4 23.38 51.40 7.22
N LEU A 5 23.30 50.77 8.40
CA LEU A 5 22.62 51.23 9.64
C LEU A 5 21.09 51.13 9.59
N CYS A 6 20.52 50.14 10.27
CA CYS A 6 19.20 50.28 10.89
C CYS A 6 19.10 49.48 12.21
N HIS A 7 19.02 50.26 13.28
CA HIS A 7 18.46 50.07 14.62
C HIS A 7 18.41 48.69 15.33
N ARG A 8 19.15 48.65 16.46
CA ARG A 8 18.83 47.86 17.65
C ARG A 8 17.47 48.28 18.22
N GLY A 9 16.53 47.34 18.22
CA GLY A 9 15.34 47.36 19.06
C GLY A 9 15.31 46.06 19.87
N SER A 10 15.29 46.18 21.19
CA SER A 10 15.17 45.08 22.14
C SER A 10 13.75 44.49 22.11
N SER A 11 13.61 43.27 21.61
CA SER A 11 12.54 42.34 22.02
C SER A 11 13.10 40.92 21.93
N SER A 12 13.11 40.21 23.06
CA SER A 12 13.40 38.79 23.12
C SER A 12 12.34 38.03 22.32
N ALA A 13 12.66 37.64 21.10
CA ALA A 13 11.90 36.62 20.39
C ALA A 13 12.39 35.27 20.93
N THR A 14 11.58 34.61 21.76
CA THR A 14 11.72 33.18 22.01
C THR A 14 11.46 32.44 20.69
N GLU A 15 12.52 31.89 20.09
CA GLU A 15 12.39 31.05 18.90
C GLU A 15 11.82 29.69 19.31
N HIS A 16 10.54 29.48 19.01
CA HIS A 16 9.88 28.17 19.07
C HIS A 16 10.13 27.45 17.74
N MET A 17 10.72 26.25 17.78
CA MET A 17 11.07 25.49 16.57
C MET A 17 10.70 24.01 16.70
N HIS A 18 10.31 23.44 15.56
CA HIS A 18 10.15 22.00 15.34
C HIS A 18 11.26 21.54 14.39
N ALA A 19 12.08 20.56 14.81
CA ALA A 19 13.15 20.02 13.98
C ALA A 19 12.90 18.53 13.71
N ARG A 20 12.73 18.17 12.43
CA ARG A 20 12.69 16.78 11.96
C ARG A 20 14.08 16.40 11.46
N THR A 21 14.60 15.26 11.92
CA THR A 21 15.90 14.69 11.53
C THR A 21 17.07 15.67 11.70
N LEU A 22 17.53 15.84 12.94
CA LEU A 22 18.65 16.74 13.26
C LEU A 22 20.02 16.26 12.75
N PHE A 23 20.18 15.01 12.27
CA PHE A 23 21.51 14.39 12.19
C PHE A 23 21.82 13.51 10.96
N SER A 24 20.98 13.43 9.92
CA SER A 24 21.33 12.67 8.70
C SER A 24 22.24 13.41 7.72
N ASP A 25 22.50 14.70 7.93
CA ASP A 25 23.35 15.55 7.09
C ASP A 25 24.60 16.03 7.86
N ILE A 26 25.56 15.14 8.10
CA ILE A 26 26.80 15.50 8.80
C ILE A 26 27.77 16.36 7.96
N ASP A 27 27.52 16.58 6.67
CA ASP A 27 28.46 17.37 5.87
C ASP A 27 28.11 18.85 5.65
N ASN A 28 26.94 19.38 6.05
CA ASN A 28 26.71 20.83 5.93
C ASN A 28 25.66 21.50 6.85
N ILE A 29 25.05 20.81 7.82
CA ILE A 29 24.29 21.50 8.87
C ILE A 29 25.21 21.68 10.07
N ASN A 30 25.92 22.82 10.09
CA ASN A 30 26.31 23.42 11.36
C ASN A 30 25.00 23.69 12.13
N VAL A 31 24.63 22.81 13.05
CA VAL A 31 23.68 23.15 14.11
C VAL A 31 24.37 24.21 14.94
N VAL A 32 24.17 25.47 14.57
CA VAL A 32 24.56 26.61 15.40
C VAL A 32 23.56 26.64 16.56
N LEU A 33 23.86 25.87 17.61
CA LEU A 33 23.37 26.21 18.93
C LEU A 33 23.91 27.60 19.24
N TYR A 34 23.03 28.60 19.32
CA TYR A 34 23.38 29.94 19.81
C TYR A 34 23.73 29.82 21.30
N VAL A 35 24.98 29.45 21.59
CA VAL A 35 25.57 29.66 22.91
C VAL A 35 25.86 31.16 23.00
N ALA A 36 25.19 31.83 23.93
CA ALA A 36 25.56 33.19 24.30
C ALA A 36 27.03 33.17 24.77
N GLN A 37 27.93 33.64 23.90
CA GLN A 37 29.39 33.73 24.04
C GLN A 37 30.20 32.48 23.63
N GLY A 38 30.64 32.46 22.36
CA GLY A 38 31.86 31.76 21.92
C GLY A 38 31.62 30.54 21.02
N LYS A 39 32.19 30.57 19.82
CA LYS A 39 32.25 29.42 18.91
C LYS A 39 33.07 28.29 19.54
N ALA A 40 32.44 27.18 19.87
CA ALA A 40 33.11 25.89 20.04
C ALA A 40 32.55 24.92 18.99
N ILE A 41 33.44 24.37 18.15
CA ILE A 41 33.14 23.26 17.25
C ILE A 41 33.26 21.99 18.11
N LEU A 42 32.13 21.40 18.49
CA LEU A 42 32.11 20.07 19.09
C LEU A 42 32.13 19.04 17.96
N GLN A 43 33.19 18.22 17.90
CA GLN A 43 33.22 17.00 17.09
C GLN A 43 32.06 16.09 17.53
N SER A 44 31.40 15.44 16.56
CA SER A 44 30.31 14.48 16.75
C SER A 44 30.62 13.50 17.88
N HIS A 45 29.95 13.69 19.03
CA HIS A 45 30.11 12.81 20.17
C HIS A 45 29.21 11.58 19.96
N GLN A 46 29.71 10.40 20.35
CA GLN A 46 29.03 9.08 20.32
C GLN A 46 27.55 9.10 20.72
N LEU A 47 27.16 10.02 21.62
CA LEU A 47 25.81 10.17 22.12
C LEU A 47 24.79 10.52 21.02
N VAL A 48 25.19 11.30 20.01
CA VAL A 48 24.28 11.77 18.95
C VAL A 48 23.97 10.67 17.93
N ASP A 49 24.98 9.86 17.57
CA ASP A 49 24.80 8.67 16.74
C ASP A 49 24.05 7.55 17.48
N GLU A 50 24.16 7.48 18.82
CA GLU A 50 23.45 6.51 19.66
C GLU A 50 21.97 6.86 19.90
N LEU A 51 21.58 8.13 19.79
CA LEU A 51 20.24 8.58 20.22
C LEU A 51 19.10 8.25 19.24
N ASN A 52 19.36 7.81 18.00
CA ASN A 52 18.34 7.46 16.98
C ASN A 52 17.10 8.40 17.03
N SER A 53 17.33 9.70 17.19
CA SER A 53 16.28 10.68 17.45
C SER A 53 15.54 11.01 16.16
N ILE A 54 14.21 10.90 16.18
CA ILE A 54 13.37 11.14 14.99
C ILE A 54 12.93 12.60 14.92
N GLU A 55 12.48 13.15 16.04
CA GLU A 55 11.99 14.53 16.15
C GLU A 55 12.34 15.15 17.50
N ALA A 56 12.58 16.46 17.50
CA ALA A 56 12.81 17.24 18.71
C ALA A 56 11.96 18.53 18.69
N ILE A 57 11.33 18.81 19.83
CA ILE A 57 10.50 19.99 20.06
C ILE A 57 11.20 20.88 21.06
N VAL A 58 11.35 22.16 20.73
CA VAL A 58 12.06 23.13 21.57
C VAL A 58 11.08 24.17 22.09
N LEU A 59 10.77 24.11 23.40
CA LEU A 59 10.05 25.15 24.14
C LEU A 59 10.88 25.55 25.36
N PRO A 60 11.61 26.68 25.33
CA PRO A 60 12.49 27.07 26.43
C PRO A 60 11.77 27.06 27.80
N PRO A 61 12.34 26.44 28.85
CA PRO A 61 13.70 25.88 28.96
C PRO A 61 13.86 24.41 28.54
N PHE A 62 12.84 23.78 27.97
CA PHE A 62 12.79 22.34 27.72
C PHE A 62 13.00 21.98 26.25
N VAL A 63 13.67 20.85 26.03
CA VAL A 63 13.74 20.16 24.74
C VAL A 63 13.15 18.77 24.91
N CYS A 64 12.04 18.48 24.23
CA CYS A 64 11.46 17.14 24.22
C CYS A 64 11.94 16.39 22.97
N ILE A 65 12.41 15.16 23.16
CA ILE A 65 13.00 14.33 22.11
C ILE A 65 12.20 13.03 22.01
N ALA A 66 11.78 12.69 20.80
CA ALA A 66 11.24 11.36 20.49
C ALA A 66 12.37 10.49 19.93
N ILE A 67 12.66 9.42 20.67
CA ILE A 67 13.71 8.45 20.38
C ILE A 67 13.04 7.19 19.86
N ARG A 68 13.58 6.64 18.76
CA ARG A 68 13.09 5.40 18.17
C ARG A 68 14.22 4.39 18.07
N PRO A 69 14.52 3.64 19.15
CA PRO A 69 15.67 2.73 19.17
C PRO A 69 15.59 1.63 18.10
N ARG A 70 14.37 1.22 17.75
CA ARG A 70 14.08 0.22 16.70
C ARG A 70 12.65 0.38 16.20
N PRO A 71 12.31 -0.18 15.02
CA PRO A 71 10.95 -0.14 14.51
C PRO A 71 9.91 -0.68 15.48
N GLY A 72 8.89 0.15 15.74
CA GLY A 72 7.80 -0.11 16.67
C GLY A 72 8.08 0.22 18.13
N VAL A 73 9.27 0.73 18.48
CA VAL A 73 9.62 1.06 19.87
C VAL A 73 10.00 2.53 19.96
N TRP A 74 9.33 3.21 20.89
CA TRP A 74 9.44 4.65 21.09
C TRP A 74 9.71 4.97 22.55
N GLU A 75 10.59 5.94 22.76
CA GLU A 75 10.89 6.52 24.07
C GLU A 75 10.82 8.03 23.94
N TYR A 76 10.19 8.69 24.92
CA TYR A 76 10.04 10.14 24.93
C TYR A 76 10.75 10.69 26.15
N VAL A 77 11.61 11.67 25.94
CA VAL A 77 12.39 12.30 27.01
C VAL A 77 12.32 13.81 26.92
N ARG A 78 12.41 14.48 28.06
CA ARG A 78 12.50 15.93 28.18
C ARG A 78 13.81 16.31 28.84
N VAL A 79 14.52 17.25 28.22
CA VAL A 79 15.79 17.77 28.73
C VAL A 79 15.61 19.23 29.13
N ASN A 80 15.94 19.58 30.38
CA ASN A 80 16.07 20.97 30.79
C ASN A 80 17.44 21.50 30.37
N VAL A 81 17.49 22.50 29.48
CA VAL A 81 18.76 23.00 28.92
C VAL A 81 19.65 23.71 29.94
N TYR A 82 19.09 24.16 31.06
CA TYR A 82 19.85 24.85 32.12
C TYR A 82 20.36 23.89 33.19
N GLU A 83 19.54 22.90 33.56
CA GLU A 83 19.86 21.95 34.64
C GLU A 83 20.55 20.68 34.13
N LEU A 84 20.49 20.42 32.81
CA LEU A 84 20.95 19.19 32.16
C LEU A 84 20.34 17.93 32.77
N ASN A 85 19.12 18.05 33.31
CA ASN A 85 18.33 16.91 33.76
C ASN A 85 17.60 16.27 32.56
N VAL A 86 17.33 14.98 32.65
CA VAL A 86 16.57 14.23 31.64
C VAL A 86 15.43 13.51 32.36
N ASP A 87 14.20 13.87 32.01
CA ASP A 87 12.98 13.23 32.50
C ASP A 87 12.42 12.32 31.40
N HIS A 88 11.97 11.12 31.77
CA HIS A 88 11.14 10.31 30.87
C HIS A 88 9.72 10.88 30.83
N LEU A 89 9.14 10.95 29.63
CA LEU A 89 7.77 11.37 29.40
C LEU A 89 6.91 10.17 29.00
N SER A 90 5.67 10.17 29.47
CA SER A 90 4.61 9.40 28.82
C SER A 90 4.29 9.97 27.44
N VAL A 91 3.63 9.17 26.60
CA VAL A 91 3.18 9.61 25.27
C VAL A 91 2.25 10.83 25.38
N ALA A 92 1.33 10.81 26.36
CA ALA A 92 0.39 11.92 26.57
C ALA A 92 1.11 13.22 26.94
N GLU A 93 2.10 13.18 27.83
CA GLU A 93 2.91 14.34 28.21
C GLU A 93 3.73 14.87 27.03
N TYR A 94 4.31 13.98 26.22
CA TYR A 94 5.03 14.35 25.01
C TYR A 94 4.12 15.06 23.99
N LEU A 95 2.93 14.52 23.75
CA LEU A 95 1.95 15.10 22.82
C LEU A 95 1.37 16.42 23.34
N GLN A 96 1.18 16.56 24.66
CA GLN A 96 0.80 17.84 25.26
C GLN A 96 1.87 18.91 25.00
N PHE A 97 3.15 18.55 25.10
CA PHE A 97 4.25 19.47 24.77
C PHE A 97 4.24 19.86 23.28
N ARG A 98 3.84 18.94 22.38
CA ARG A 98 3.60 19.27 20.95
C ARG A 98 2.44 20.26 20.79
N GLU A 99 1.36 20.10 21.54
CA GLU A 99 0.21 21.01 21.47
C GLU A 99 0.59 22.42 21.93
N GLU A 100 1.40 22.56 22.99
CA GLU A 100 1.91 23.84 23.49
C GLU A 100 2.72 24.62 22.45
N LEU A 101 3.42 23.94 21.54
CA LEU A 101 4.13 24.58 20.43
C LEU A 101 3.20 25.39 19.52
N VAL A 102 1.95 24.97 19.37
CA VAL A 102 0.99 25.57 18.43
C VAL A 102 -0.04 26.44 19.14
N GLU A 103 -0.54 26.00 20.30
CA GLU A 103 -1.59 26.71 21.05
C GLU A 103 -1.05 27.60 22.18
N GLY A 104 0.24 27.49 22.53
CA GLY A 104 0.92 28.29 23.56
C GLY A 104 0.65 27.82 25.00
N GLN A 105 -0.62 27.66 25.40
CA GLN A 105 -1.01 27.05 26.68
C GLN A 105 -1.96 25.87 26.44
N SER A 106 -1.77 24.80 27.20
CA SER A 106 -2.62 23.60 27.17
C SER A 106 -4.08 23.98 27.43
N ASN A 107 -4.92 23.94 26.39
CA ASN A 107 -6.33 24.24 26.49
C ASN A 107 -7.11 23.03 27.03
N GLY A 108 -7.52 23.13 28.29
CA GLY A 108 -8.61 22.34 28.88
C GLY A 108 -8.16 21.10 29.66
N SER A 109 -8.67 20.97 30.88
CA SER A 109 -8.38 19.81 31.77
C SER A 109 -8.95 18.47 31.27
N TYR A 110 -9.65 18.43 30.14
CA TYR A 110 -10.39 17.26 29.64
C TYR A 110 -10.35 17.13 28.10
N VAL A 111 -9.15 17.14 27.51
CA VAL A 111 -8.98 16.82 26.07
C VAL A 111 -9.29 15.33 25.85
N LEU A 112 -10.00 14.99 24.77
CA LEU A 112 -10.27 13.60 24.40
C LEU A 112 -8.96 12.89 24.03
N GLU A 113 -8.60 11.87 24.78
CA GLU A 113 -7.51 10.93 24.45
C GLU A 113 -8.07 9.65 23.83
N LEU A 114 -7.53 9.28 22.67
CA LEU A 114 -7.80 8.03 22.00
C LEU A 114 -6.70 7.03 22.34
N ASP A 115 -7.10 5.95 23.00
CA ASP A 115 -6.23 4.87 23.44
C ASP A 115 -6.86 3.52 23.07
N PHE A 116 -6.28 2.86 22.08
CA PHE A 116 -6.70 1.54 21.62
C PHE A 116 -5.91 0.40 22.28
N GLU A 117 -4.91 0.67 23.11
CA GLU A 117 -4.08 -0.37 23.73
C GLU A 117 -4.89 -1.31 24.66
N PRO A 118 -5.75 -0.80 25.57
CA PRO A 118 -6.52 -1.65 26.48
C PRO A 118 -7.47 -2.61 25.76
N PHE A 119 -8.05 -2.16 24.65
CA PHE A 119 -8.98 -2.94 23.83
C PHE A 119 -8.31 -4.08 23.06
N ASN A 120 -6.98 -4.06 22.98
CA ASN A 120 -6.16 -5.06 22.30
C ASN A 120 -5.29 -5.86 23.30
N ALA A 121 -5.53 -5.75 24.61
CA ALA A 121 -4.69 -6.35 25.64
C ALA A 121 -4.84 -7.87 25.76
N THR A 122 -5.99 -8.43 25.37
CA THR A 122 -6.21 -9.88 25.33
C THR A 122 -5.54 -10.55 24.14
N PHE A 123 -5.19 -9.77 23.11
CA PHE A 123 -4.57 -10.27 21.90
C PHE A 123 -3.06 -10.43 22.09
N PRO A 124 -2.50 -11.61 21.79
CA PRO A 124 -1.06 -11.82 21.84
C PRO A 124 -0.37 -10.94 20.79
N ARG A 125 0.81 -10.40 21.13
CA ARG A 125 1.59 -9.56 20.20
C ARG A 125 3.02 -10.08 20.04
N PRO A 126 3.56 -10.13 18.82
CA PRO A 126 4.99 -10.30 18.61
C PRO A 126 5.75 -9.08 19.16
N THR A 127 7.01 -9.26 19.57
CA THR A 127 7.85 -8.18 20.09
C THR A 127 9.09 -7.91 19.22
N ARG A 128 9.36 -8.79 18.26
CA ARG A 128 10.51 -8.71 17.34
C ARG A 128 10.10 -7.93 16.09
N SER A 129 10.88 -6.90 15.73
CA SER A 129 10.61 -6.08 14.55
C SER A 129 10.59 -6.92 13.25
N SER A 130 11.37 -8.00 13.16
CA SER A 130 11.33 -8.95 12.03
C SER A 130 10.01 -9.70 11.85
N SER A 131 9.13 -9.71 12.86
CA SER A 131 7.80 -10.32 12.79
C SER A 131 6.71 -9.37 12.27
N ILE A 132 7.00 -8.07 12.17
CA ILE A 132 6.04 -7.07 11.68
C ILE A 132 5.62 -7.43 10.24
N GLY A 133 4.32 -7.30 9.95
CA GLY A 133 3.76 -7.65 8.64
C GLY A 133 3.67 -9.16 8.36
N ASN A 134 3.97 -10.02 9.33
CA ASN A 134 3.79 -11.47 9.27
C ASN A 134 2.73 -11.97 10.27
N GLY A 135 1.67 -11.17 10.44
CA GLY A 135 0.65 -11.37 11.46
C GLY A 135 -0.04 -12.72 11.40
N VAL A 136 -0.39 -13.21 10.20
CA VAL A 136 -1.02 -14.53 10.02
C VAL A 136 -0.18 -15.68 10.56
N GLN A 137 1.15 -15.64 10.37
CA GLN A 137 2.05 -16.69 10.86
C GLN A 137 2.09 -16.71 12.39
N PHE A 138 2.05 -15.53 13.00
CA PHE A 138 1.99 -15.40 14.45
C PHE A 138 0.65 -15.91 14.99
N LEU A 139 -0.45 -15.54 14.33
CA LEU A 139 -1.80 -15.96 14.70
C LEU A 139 -1.97 -17.48 14.58
N ASN A 140 -1.46 -18.10 13.51
CA ASN A 140 -1.47 -19.55 13.34
C ASN A 140 -0.67 -20.25 14.45
N ARG A 141 0.50 -19.74 14.83
CA ARG A 141 1.26 -20.27 15.99
C ARG A 141 0.48 -20.18 17.29
N HIS A 142 -0.20 -19.07 17.51
CA HIS A 142 -1.01 -18.87 18.70
C HIS A 142 -2.20 -19.82 18.75
N LEU A 143 -2.98 -19.90 17.67
CA LEU A 143 -4.13 -20.79 17.53
C LEU A 143 -3.75 -22.25 17.71
N SER A 144 -2.73 -22.73 16.99
CA SER A 144 -2.26 -24.12 17.10
C SER A 144 -1.80 -24.45 18.52
N SER A 145 -1.13 -23.52 19.21
CA SER A 145 -0.72 -23.70 20.61
C SER A 145 -1.90 -23.82 21.57
N ILE A 146 -2.96 -23.01 21.39
CA ILE A 146 -4.18 -23.09 22.19
C ILE A 146 -4.91 -24.42 21.93
N MET A 147 -5.09 -24.76 20.65
CA MET A 147 -5.74 -26.00 20.21
C MET A 147 -5.05 -27.25 20.76
N PHE A 148 -3.72 -27.23 20.84
CA PHE A 148 -2.94 -28.32 21.41
C PHE A 148 -3.13 -28.46 22.94
N ARG A 149 -3.25 -27.35 23.66
CA ARG A 149 -3.34 -27.34 25.13
C ARG A 149 -4.74 -27.65 25.65
N ASN A 150 -5.78 -27.22 24.95
CA ASN A 150 -7.16 -27.37 25.41
C ASN A 150 -8.06 -27.98 24.32
N LYS A 151 -8.52 -29.21 24.52
CA LYS A 151 -9.42 -29.89 23.56
C LYS A 151 -10.76 -29.18 23.38
N GLU A 152 -11.25 -28.41 24.36
CA GLU A 152 -12.47 -27.61 24.21
C GLU A 152 -12.28 -26.47 23.19
N SER A 153 -11.05 -26.01 22.98
CA SER A 153 -10.74 -24.97 21.99
C SER A 153 -10.78 -25.46 20.54
N LEU A 154 -10.96 -26.76 20.30
CA LEU A 154 -11.28 -27.32 18.98
C LEU A 154 -12.78 -27.21 18.65
N MET A 155 -13.65 -27.00 19.65
CA MET A 155 -15.09 -26.89 19.43
C MET A 155 -15.47 -25.75 18.46
N PRO A 156 -14.88 -24.54 18.55
CA PRO A 156 -15.10 -23.49 17.56
C PRO A 156 -14.77 -23.91 16.13
N LEU A 157 -13.77 -24.76 15.90
CA LEU A 157 -13.43 -25.26 14.57
C LEU A 157 -14.52 -26.20 14.03
N LEU A 158 -15.03 -27.11 14.87
CA LEU A 158 -16.16 -27.96 14.51
C LEU A 158 -17.41 -27.14 14.20
N ASP A 159 -17.76 -26.20 15.08
CA ASP A 159 -18.93 -25.36 14.89
C ASP A 159 -18.82 -24.48 13.65
N PHE A 160 -17.62 -23.97 13.37
CA PHE A 160 -17.31 -23.22 12.16
C PHE A 160 -17.55 -24.06 10.89
N LEU A 161 -17.01 -25.29 10.84
CA LEU A 161 -17.21 -26.19 9.70
C LEU A 161 -18.67 -26.60 9.51
N ARG A 162 -19.46 -26.72 10.60
CA ARG A 162 -20.89 -27.06 10.53
C ARG A 162 -21.79 -25.89 10.16
N ALA A 163 -21.42 -24.69 10.59
CA ALA A 163 -22.18 -23.48 10.31
C ALA A 163 -21.99 -22.99 8.87
N HIS A 164 -20.95 -23.48 8.18
CA HIS A 164 -20.56 -23.05 6.84
C HIS A 164 -21.61 -23.41 5.79
N LYS A 165 -22.12 -22.39 5.09
CA LYS A 165 -23.19 -22.51 4.10
C LYS A 165 -22.96 -21.53 2.95
N HIS A 166 -23.42 -21.89 1.76
CA HIS A 166 -23.48 -21.02 0.60
C HIS A 166 -24.81 -21.26 -0.12
N ASP A 167 -25.53 -20.18 -0.44
CA ASP A 167 -26.88 -20.23 -1.03
C ASP A 167 -27.84 -21.21 -0.32
N GLY A 168 -27.76 -21.26 1.01
CA GLY A 168 -28.59 -22.13 1.85
C GLY A 168 -28.18 -23.60 1.88
N HIS A 169 -27.21 -24.03 1.06
CA HIS A 169 -26.66 -25.38 1.05
C HIS A 169 -25.57 -25.52 2.11
N GLY A 170 -25.62 -26.60 2.90
CA GLY A 170 -24.57 -26.95 3.86
C GLY A 170 -23.28 -27.35 3.16
N MET A 171 -22.15 -26.90 3.68
CA MET A 171 -20.83 -27.31 3.22
C MET A 171 -20.04 -27.94 4.35
N MET A 172 -18.97 -28.66 3.99
CA MET A 172 -18.06 -29.32 4.92
C MET A 172 -18.74 -30.38 5.79
N LEU A 173 -19.37 -30.01 6.90
CA LEU A 173 -19.93 -30.93 7.89
C LEU A 173 -21.43 -30.69 8.10
N ASN A 174 -22.21 -31.77 8.19
CA ASN A 174 -23.63 -31.70 8.53
C ASN A 174 -23.90 -32.01 10.02
N ASP A 175 -25.18 -31.95 10.40
CA ASP A 175 -25.64 -32.08 11.79
C ASP A 175 -25.46 -33.48 12.42
N ARG A 176 -25.01 -34.48 11.66
CA ARG A 176 -24.65 -35.80 12.20
C ARG A 176 -23.42 -35.71 13.12
N ILE A 177 -22.54 -34.75 12.87
CA ILE A 177 -21.31 -34.55 13.64
C ILE A 177 -21.49 -33.37 14.59
N GLN A 178 -21.64 -33.64 15.88
CA GLN A 178 -21.94 -32.61 16.90
C GLN A 178 -20.86 -32.47 17.96
N THR A 179 -19.89 -33.38 17.99
CA THR A 179 -18.82 -33.40 19.00
C THR A 179 -17.49 -33.79 18.37
N ILE A 180 -16.38 -33.32 18.95
CA ILE A 180 -15.02 -33.63 18.49
C ILE A 180 -14.74 -35.15 18.42
N PRO A 181 -15.13 -35.98 19.41
CA PRO A 181 -14.93 -37.44 19.31
C PRO A 181 -15.70 -38.08 18.14
N LYS A 182 -16.91 -37.58 17.84
CA LYS A 182 -17.67 -38.06 16.66
C LYS A 182 -16.99 -37.64 15.37
N LEU A 183 -16.47 -36.41 15.29
CA LEU A 183 -15.71 -35.92 14.13
C LEU A 183 -14.48 -36.80 13.88
N GLN A 184 -13.67 -37.07 14.92
CA GLN A 184 -12.49 -37.92 14.81
C GLN A 184 -12.85 -39.34 14.31
N SER A 185 -13.88 -39.96 14.88
CA SER A 185 -14.34 -41.29 14.44
C SER A 185 -14.85 -41.28 13.00
N ALA A 186 -15.53 -40.22 12.57
CA ALA A 186 -16.05 -40.08 11.22
C ALA A 186 -14.92 -39.86 10.20
N LEU A 187 -13.92 -39.03 10.52
CA LEU A 187 -12.75 -38.78 9.67
C LEU A 187 -11.95 -40.06 9.41
N VAL A 188 -11.69 -40.87 10.44
CA VAL A 188 -10.97 -42.16 10.28
C VAL A 188 -11.74 -43.12 9.37
N ARG A 189 -13.08 -43.15 9.48
CA ARG A 189 -13.92 -43.97 8.58
C ARG A 189 -13.88 -43.49 7.14
N VAL A 190 -13.89 -42.18 6.92
CA VAL A 190 -13.74 -41.58 5.58
C VAL A 190 -12.37 -41.88 5.00
N GLU A 191 -11.29 -41.72 5.78
CA GLU A 191 -9.93 -42.05 5.34
C GLU A 191 -9.81 -43.54 4.92
N GLU A 192 -10.33 -44.46 5.74
CA GLU A 192 -10.34 -45.89 5.40
C GLU A 192 -11.16 -46.18 4.13
N TYR A 193 -12.30 -45.50 3.96
CA TYR A 193 -13.15 -45.66 2.77
C TYR A 193 -12.44 -45.13 1.51
N LEU A 194 -11.88 -43.91 1.55
CA LEU A 194 -11.19 -43.29 0.43
C LEU A 194 -9.93 -44.05 0.01
N SER A 195 -9.23 -44.68 0.95
CA SER A 195 -8.03 -45.51 0.65
C SER A 195 -8.30 -46.69 -0.29
N LYS A 196 -9.58 -47.09 -0.45
CA LYS A 196 -10.01 -48.19 -1.32
C LYS A 196 -10.37 -47.72 -2.73
N LEU A 197 -10.45 -46.41 -2.96
CA LEU A 197 -10.79 -45.80 -4.24
C LEU A 197 -9.53 -45.39 -5.01
N PRO A 198 -9.55 -45.40 -6.36
CA PRO A 198 -8.53 -44.74 -7.16
C PRO A 198 -8.40 -43.24 -6.82
N PRO A 199 -7.19 -42.66 -6.80
CA PRO A 199 -6.97 -41.24 -6.47
C PRO A 199 -7.80 -40.25 -7.30
N GLU A 200 -8.00 -40.54 -8.58
CA GLU A 200 -8.70 -39.69 -9.56
C GLU A 200 -10.23 -39.85 -9.54
N THR A 201 -10.79 -40.70 -8.65
CA THR A 201 -12.23 -40.93 -8.55
C THR A 201 -12.95 -39.61 -8.26
N SER A 202 -13.98 -39.25 -9.03
CA SER A 202 -14.73 -38.01 -8.84
C SER A 202 -15.54 -38.02 -7.55
N TYR A 203 -15.61 -36.87 -6.85
CA TYR A 203 -16.45 -36.70 -5.65
C TYR A 203 -17.89 -37.20 -5.84
N SER A 204 -18.47 -36.97 -7.03
CA SER A 204 -19.84 -37.38 -7.36
C SER A 204 -20.10 -38.89 -7.24
N GLU A 205 -19.07 -39.72 -7.37
CA GLU A 205 -19.19 -41.18 -7.29
C GLU A 205 -19.34 -41.70 -5.86
N PHE A 206 -18.85 -40.93 -4.88
CA PHE A 206 -18.86 -41.30 -3.46
C PHE A 206 -19.54 -40.28 -2.54
N GLU A 207 -20.18 -39.27 -3.11
CA GLU A 207 -20.91 -38.20 -2.41
C GLU A 207 -21.93 -38.76 -1.40
N TYR A 208 -22.77 -39.70 -1.83
CA TYR A 208 -23.83 -40.27 -0.97
C TYR A 208 -23.27 -40.97 0.27
N GLU A 209 -22.18 -41.70 0.11
CA GLU A 209 -21.52 -42.40 1.22
C GLU A 209 -20.92 -41.40 2.23
N LEU A 210 -20.26 -40.35 1.75
CA LEU A 210 -19.69 -39.29 2.59
C LEU A 210 -20.78 -38.51 3.34
N GLN A 211 -21.88 -38.15 2.67
CA GLN A 211 -23.03 -37.49 3.30
C GLN A 211 -23.63 -38.36 4.42
N GLY A 212 -23.73 -39.67 4.20
CA GLY A 212 -24.15 -40.64 5.20
C GLY A 212 -23.25 -40.65 6.45
N MET A 213 -21.95 -40.38 6.27
CA MET A 213 -20.94 -40.26 7.33
C MET A 213 -20.84 -38.86 7.95
N GLY A 214 -21.52 -37.86 7.38
CA GLY A 214 -21.61 -36.50 7.92
C GLY A 214 -20.84 -35.42 7.15
N PHE A 215 -20.34 -35.75 5.95
CA PHE A 215 -19.50 -34.89 5.13
C PHE A 215 -20.28 -34.41 3.90
N GLU A 216 -20.46 -33.11 3.78
CA GLU A 216 -21.05 -32.45 2.60
C GLU A 216 -19.97 -32.08 1.57
N ARG A 217 -20.32 -31.43 0.46
CA ARG A 217 -19.36 -30.92 -0.52
C ARG A 217 -18.39 -29.89 0.06
N GLY A 218 -17.25 -29.70 -0.60
CA GLY A 218 -16.23 -28.70 -0.25
C GLY A 218 -14.88 -29.26 0.24
N TRP A 219 -14.71 -30.58 0.26
CA TRP A 219 -13.47 -31.25 0.67
C TRP A 219 -12.48 -31.50 -0.48
N GLY A 220 -12.97 -31.53 -1.72
CA GLY A 220 -12.17 -31.91 -2.87
C GLY A 220 -13.03 -32.31 -4.06
N ASP A 221 -12.46 -32.18 -5.26
CA ASP A 221 -13.04 -32.67 -6.52
C ASP A 221 -12.78 -34.17 -6.76
N SER A 222 -11.68 -34.70 -6.22
CA SER A 222 -11.29 -36.10 -6.34
C SER A 222 -11.08 -36.79 -4.99
N ALA A 223 -11.07 -38.13 -4.99
CA ALA A 223 -10.78 -38.93 -3.80
C ALA A 223 -9.42 -38.57 -3.16
N GLN A 224 -8.39 -38.31 -3.98
CA GLN A 224 -7.09 -37.83 -3.50
C GLN A 224 -7.24 -36.52 -2.73
N ARG A 225 -7.93 -35.54 -3.32
CA ARG A 225 -8.04 -34.21 -2.73
C ARG A 225 -8.84 -34.21 -1.43
N VAL A 226 -9.92 -34.98 -1.38
CA VAL A 226 -10.69 -35.19 -0.15
C VAL A 226 -9.82 -35.87 0.91
N SER A 227 -9.03 -36.89 0.54
CA SER A 227 -8.13 -37.57 1.45
C SER A 227 -7.08 -36.62 2.03
N GLU A 228 -6.50 -35.71 1.24
CA GLU A 228 -5.58 -34.68 1.73
C GLU A 228 -6.25 -33.78 2.78
N MET A 229 -7.47 -33.30 2.52
CA MET A 229 -8.19 -32.42 3.45
C MET A 229 -8.60 -33.13 4.74
N VAL A 230 -9.01 -34.40 4.65
CA VAL A 230 -9.31 -35.25 5.81
C VAL A 230 -8.05 -35.47 6.64
N HIS A 231 -6.91 -35.72 6.00
CA HIS A 231 -5.63 -35.91 6.68
C HIS A 231 -5.19 -34.64 7.43
N LEU A 232 -5.25 -33.47 6.77
CA LEU A 232 -4.95 -32.18 7.42
C LEU A 232 -5.80 -31.95 8.67
N LEU A 233 -7.10 -32.26 8.61
CA LEU A 233 -7.99 -32.09 9.77
C LEU A 233 -7.68 -33.12 10.87
N LEU A 234 -7.35 -34.36 10.53
CA LEU A 234 -6.91 -35.36 11.51
C LEU A 234 -5.63 -34.91 12.23
N GLU A 235 -4.64 -34.39 11.49
CA GLU A 235 -3.42 -33.82 12.07
C GLU A 235 -3.73 -32.65 13.02
N ILE A 236 -4.61 -31.72 12.63
CA ILE A 236 -5.05 -30.61 13.48
C ILE A 236 -5.74 -31.12 14.77
N LEU A 237 -6.54 -32.19 14.69
CA LEU A 237 -7.23 -32.74 15.85
C LEU A 237 -6.29 -33.55 16.77
N GLN A 238 -5.16 -34.03 16.26
CA GLN A 238 -4.20 -34.84 17.01
C GLN A 238 -3.04 -34.00 17.58
N ALA A 239 -2.39 -33.22 16.72
CA ALA A 239 -1.22 -32.40 17.03
C ALA A 239 -1.20 -31.16 16.12
N PRO A 240 -2.00 -30.12 16.41
CA PRO A 240 -2.08 -28.96 15.55
C PRO A 240 -0.74 -28.21 15.47
N ASP A 241 -0.26 -28.02 14.25
CA ASP A 241 0.86 -27.15 13.91
C ASP A 241 0.40 -25.95 13.06
N PRO A 242 1.20 -24.87 12.99
CA PRO A 242 0.79 -23.64 12.32
C PRO A 242 0.62 -23.80 10.80
N SER A 243 1.47 -24.60 10.16
CA SER A 243 1.47 -24.77 8.70
C SER A 243 0.29 -25.59 8.22
N THR A 244 -0.06 -26.65 8.94
CA THR A 244 -1.23 -27.49 8.66
C THR A 244 -2.51 -26.71 8.90
N LEU A 245 -2.60 -25.93 9.98
CA LEU A 245 -3.75 -25.07 10.26
C LEU A 245 -3.96 -24.02 9.15
N GLU A 246 -2.89 -23.33 8.73
CA GLU A 246 -2.95 -22.36 7.64
C GLU A 246 -3.39 -23.00 6.34
N THR A 247 -2.81 -24.15 6.01
CA THR A 247 -3.12 -24.89 4.78
C THR A 247 -4.57 -25.36 4.77
N PHE A 248 -5.07 -25.88 5.89
CA PHE A 248 -6.45 -26.32 6.03
C PHE A 248 -7.42 -25.14 5.90
N LEU A 249 -7.26 -24.10 6.73
CA LEU A 249 -8.13 -22.92 6.73
C LEU A 249 -8.11 -22.19 5.37
N GLY A 250 -6.95 -22.10 4.72
CA GLY A 250 -6.83 -21.50 3.39
C GLY A 250 -7.45 -22.34 2.26
N ARG A 251 -7.67 -23.64 2.47
CA ARG A 251 -8.32 -24.53 1.51
C ARG A 251 -9.84 -24.61 1.69
N ILE A 252 -10.39 -24.25 2.85
CA ILE A 252 -11.84 -24.23 3.06
C ILE A 252 -12.46 -23.27 2.03
N PRO A 253 -13.47 -23.70 1.26
CA PRO A 253 -14.10 -22.86 0.25
C PRO A 253 -14.99 -21.81 0.94
N MET A 254 -14.41 -20.65 1.27
CA MET A 254 -15.08 -19.58 2.03
C MET A 254 -15.46 -18.36 1.22
N VAL A 255 -14.71 -18.05 0.16
CA VAL A 255 -14.78 -16.77 -0.54
C VAL A 255 -15.34 -17.02 -1.94
N PHE A 256 -16.60 -16.64 -2.16
CA PHE A 256 -17.31 -16.75 -3.43
C PHE A 256 -17.77 -15.39 -3.95
N ASN A 257 -18.31 -14.56 -3.06
CA ASN A 257 -18.76 -13.21 -3.33
C ASN A 257 -17.81 -12.19 -2.68
N VAL A 258 -17.12 -11.39 -3.49
CA VAL A 258 -16.18 -10.37 -3.01
C VAL A 258 -16.66 -8.97 -3.37
N VAL A 259 -16.63 -8.06 -2.41
CA VAL A 259 -16.88 -6.63 -2.62
C VAL A 259 -15.59 -5.86 -2.38
N ILE A 260 -15.15 -5.11 -3.37
CA ILE A 260 -14.03 -4.17 -3.29
C ILE A 260 -14.59 -2.76 -3.31
N VAL A 261 -14.17 -1.90 -2.39
CA VAL A 261 -14.71 -0.53 -2.26
C VAL A 261 -13.64 0.50 -2.57
N SER A 262 -13.90 1.36 -3.57
CA SER A 262 -13.03 2.46 -4.01
C SER A 262 -13.88 3.63 -4.52
N PRO A 263 -14.43 4.49 -3.62
CA PRO A 263 -15.45 5.49 -3.97
C PRO A 263 -14.93 6.68 -4.79
N HIS A 264 -13.80 7.28 -4.41
CA HIS A 264 -13.27 8.48 -5.06
C HIS A 264 -12.71 8.21 -6.47
N GLY A 265 -12.45 9.30 -7.20
CA GLY A 265 -11.86 9.23 -8.53
C GLY A 265 -12.82 8.84 -9.66
N TYR A 266 -12.30 8.83 -10.88
CA TYR A 266 -12.97 8.35 -12.10
C TYR A 266 -12.58 6.89 -12.33
N PHE A 267 -13.05 5.97 -11.50
CA PHE A 267 -12.70 4.56 -11.65
C PHE A 267 -13.20 4.00 -12.99
N GLY A 268 -12.35 3.43 -13.85
CA GLY A 268 -12.76 2.85 -15.13
C GLY A 268 -11.59 2.17 -15.86
N GLN A 269 -11.87 1.52 -17.00
CA GLN A 269 -10.86 0.72 -17.71
C GLN A 269 -10.13 1.46 -18.83
N ALA A 270 -10.71 2.56 -19.35
CA ALA A 270 -10.15 3.34 -20.46
C ALA A 270 -10.48 4.81 -20.31
N ASN A 271 -9.63 5.69 -20.86
CA ASN A 271 -9.78 7.16 -20.86
C ASN A 271 -9.90 7.83 -19.49
N VAL A 272 -9.59 7.11 -18.41
CA VAL A 272 -9.66 7.62 -17.03
C VAL A 272 -8.30 8.03 -16.48
N LEU A 273 -7.21 7.44 -17.00
CA LEU A 273 -5.85 7.73 -16.60
C LEU A 273 -5.48 9.14 -17.08
N GLY A 274 -5.20 10.05 -16.15
CA GLY A 274 -4.91 11.46 -16.41
C GLY A 274 -5.92 12.44 -15.76
N LEU A 275 -7.07 11.95 -15.26
CA LEU A 275 -8.11 12.76 -14.64
C LEU A 275 -7.87 13.02 -13.12
N PRO A 276 -8.42 14.11 -12.54
CA PRO A 276 -8.32 14.40 -11.11
C PRO A 276 -8.70 13.20 -10.23
N ASP A 277 -7.91 12.92 -9.20
CA ASP A 277 -8.03 11.72 -8.36
C ASP A 277 -8.16 10.42 -9.16
N THR A 278 -7.53 10.31 -10.33
CA THR A 278 -7.59 9.12 -11.22
C THR A 278 -6.29 8.92 -11.99
N GLY A 279 -5.19 9.35 -11.37
CA GLY A 279 -3.92 9.61 -12.04
C GLY A 279 -4.01 10.88 -12.87
N GLY A 280 -3.14 11.86 -12.66
CA GLY A 280 -3.22 13.20 -13.25
C GLY A 280 -2.68 14.26 -12.28
N GLN A 281 -1.35 14.44 -12.32
CA GLN A 281 -0.54 15.58 -11.83
C GLN A 281 -0.65 16.06 -10.37
N TYR A 282 -1.82 16.42 -9.86
CA TYR A 282 -1.95 16.94 -8.50
C TYR A 282 -2.07 15.79 -7.50
N ASP A 283 -0.96 15.38 -6.90
CA ASP A 283 -0.97 14.53 -5.70
C ASP A 283 -1.64 13.13 -5.86
N SER A 284 -1.99 12.77 -7.10
CA SER A 284 -2.84 11.63 -7.47
C SER A 284 -2.05 10.35 -7.85
N ALA A 285 -0.81 10.21 -7.38
CA ALA A 285 0.02 9.03 -7.65
C ALA A 285 -0.70 7.75 -7.16
N LEU A 286 -1.42 7.93 -6.07
CA LEU A 286 -2.13 6.92 -5.33
C LEU A 286 -3.33 6.39 -6.09
N VAL A 287 -4.10 7.25 -6.76
CA VAL A 287 -5.32 6.76 -7.43
C VAL A 287 -5.02 6.09 -8.77
N HIS A 288 -3.94 6.50 -9.47
CA HIS A 288 -3.44 5.71 -10.60
C HIS A 288 -2.98 4.33 -10.13
N PHE A 289 -2.20 4.30 -9.05
CA PHE A 289 -1.76 3.05 -8.43
C PHE A 289 -2.95 2.20 -8.01
N GLU A 290 -3.95 2.78 -7.35
CA GLU A 290 -5.13 2.09 -6.82
C GLU A 290 -5.99 1.47 -7.92
N ILE A 291 -6.35 2.21 -8.98
CA ILE A 291 -7.18 1.67 -10.08
C ILE A 291 -6.46 0.51 -10.75
N VAL A 292 -5.17 0.71 -11.06
CA VAL A 292 -4.32 -0.31 -11.69
C VAL A 292 -4.19 -1.54 -10.81
N TYR A 293 -3.92 -1.31 -9.53
CA TYR A 293 -3.79 -2.35 -8.52
C TYR A 293 -5.08 -3.16 -8.44
N ILE A 294 -6.23 -2.51 -8.30
CA ILE A 294 -7.53 -3.19 -8.18
C ILE A 294 -7.87 -3.95 -9.46
N LEU A 295 -7.66 -3.36 -10.64
CA LEU A 295 -7.93 -4.02 -11.92
C LEU A 295 -7.08 -5.28 -12.12
N ASP A 296 -5.80 -5.24 -11.76
CA ASP A 296 -4.92 -6.40 -11.88
C ASP A 296 -5.18 -7.43 -10.76
N GLN A 297 -5.50 -6.95 -9.54
CA GLN A 297 -5.91 -7.76 -8.40
C GLN A 297 -7.13 -8.61 -8.74
N VAL A 298 -8.21 -8.02 -9.27
CA VAL A 298 -9.46 -8.78 -9.51
C VAL A 298 -9.30 -9.82 -10.60
N ARG A 299 -8.49 -9.57 -11.63
CA ARG A 299 -8.20 -10.56 -12.68
C ARG A 299 -7.50 -11.78 -12.10
N ALA A 300 -6.49 -11.57 -11.26
CA ALA A 300 -5.77 -12.67 -10.65
C ALA A 300 -6.61 -13.38 -9.58
N MET A 301 -7.40 -12.61 -8.82
CA MET A 301 -8.27 -13.13 -7.78
C MET A 301 -9.40 -13.98 -8.36
N GLU A 302 -10.05 -13.58 -9.45
CA GLU A 302 -11.09 -14.38 -10.12
C GLU A 302 -10.54 -15.74 -10.55
N ASN A 303 -9.37 -15.75 -11.19
CA ASN A 303 -8.73 -16.99 -11.65
C ASN A 303 -8.40 -17.93 -10.47
N GLU A 304 -7.88 -17.40 -9.37
CA GLU A 304 -7.57 -18.20 -8.19
C GLU A 304 -8.86 -18.66 -7.47
N MET A 305 -9.90 -17.84 -7.41
CA MET A 305 -11.21 -18.24 -6.86
C MET A 305 -11.81 -19.39 -7.65
N LEU A 306 -11.86 -19.28 -8.99
CA LEU A 306 -12.33 -20.37 -9.88
C LEU A 306 -11.54 -21.66 -9.65
N LEU A 307 -10.21 -21.56 -9.60
CA LEU A 307 -9.33 -22.70 -9.35
C LEU A 307 -9.60 -23.36 -7.99
N ARG A 308 -9.79 -22.57 -6.92
CA ARG A 308 -10.08 -23.10 -5.57
C ARG A 308 -11.45 -23.73 -5.50
N ILE A 309 -12.47 -23.09 -6.06
CA ILE A 309 -13.84 -23.61 -6.09
C ILE A 309 -13.86 -24.96 -6.82
N GLN A 310 -13.25 -25.03 -8.01
CA GLN A 310 -13.15 -26.26 -8.78
C GLN A 310 -12.44 -27.36 -8.00
N LYS A 311 -11.25 -27.07 -7.43
CA LYS A 311 -10.47 -28.04 -6.64
C LYS A 311 -11.18 -28.53 -5.38
N GLN A 312 -12.23 -27.85 -4.91
CA GLN A 312 -13.04 -28.30 -3.77
C GLN A 312 -14.32 -29.03 -4.18
N GLY A 313 -14.49 -29.35 -5.48
CA GLY A 313 -15.63 -30.10 -5.99
C GLY A 313 -16.92 -29.29 -5.95
N LEU A 314 -16.82 -27.97 -6.11
CA LEU A 314 -17.96 -27.05 -6.09
C LEU A 314 -18.19 -26.47 -7.49
N ASP A 315 -19.48 -26.31 -7.82
CA ASP A 315 -19.94 -25.72 -9.09
C ASP A 315 -20.41 -24.26 -8.89
N VAL A 316 -19.85 -23.58 -7.89
CA VAL A 316 -20.23 -22.20 -7.55
C VAL A 316 -19.60 -21.22 -8.53
N ILE A 317 -20.38 -20.26 -9.01
CA ILE A 317 -19.87 -19.18 -9.85
C ILE A 317 -19.45 -18.02 -8.93
N PRO A 318 -18.15 -17.68 -8.82
CA PRO A 318 -17.73 -16.56 -7.99
C PRO A 318 -18.25 -15.24 -8.56
N LYS A 319 -18.42 -14.22 -7.72
CA LYS A 319 -18.76 -12.86 -8.16
C LYS A 319 -17.86 -11.85 -7.46
N ILE A 320 -17.29 -10.92 -8.23
CA ILE A 320 -16.49 -9.82 -7.69
C ILE A 320 -17.11 -8.49 -8.13
N LEU A 321 -17.46 -7.65 -7.16
CA LEU A 321 -18.00 -6.31 -7.40
C LEU A 321 -17.02 -5.24 -6.92
N ILE A 322 -16.60 -4.38 -7.84
CA ILE A 322 -15.85 -3.16 -7.49
C ILE A 322 -16.86 -2.02 -7.33
N VAL A 323 -17.11 -1.61 -6.10
CA VAL A 323 -18.08 -0.58 -5.74
C VAL A 323 -17.39 0.78 -5.71
N THR A 324 -17.87 1.69 -6.55
CA THR A 324 -17.29 3.02 -6.74
C THR A 324 -18.39 4.05 -7.04
N ARG A 325 -18.04 5.32 -7.16
CA ARG A 325 -19.01 6.38 -7.43
C ARG A 325 -19.48 6.38 -8.89
N LEU A 326 -20.79 6.59 -9.08
CA LEU A 326 -21.38 6.94 -10.37
C LEU A 326 -21.26 8.44 -10.60
N ILE A 327 -20.63 8.84 -11.72
CA ILE A 327 -20.43 10.25 -12.10
C ILE A 327 -21.17 10.51 -13.42
N PRO A 328 -22.41 11.02 -13.37
CA PRO A 328 -23.24 11.27 -14.56
C PRO A 328 -22.58 12.16 -15.62
N ASP A 329 -21.88 13.21 -15.18
CA ASP A 329 -21.29 14.22 -16.07
C ASP A 329 -19.89 13.84 -16.60
N ALA A 330 -19.42 12.62 -16.33
CA ALA A 330 -18.13 12.13 -16.80
C ALA A 330 -18.16 11.84 -18.31
N LYS A 331 -17.91 12.89 -19.12
CA LYS A 331 -17.85 12.78 -20.59
C LYS A 331 -16.57 12.08 -21.03
N GLY A 332 -16.68 11.12 -21.94
CA GLY A 332 -15.55 10.41 -22.55
C GLY A 332 -15.06 9.19 -21.77
N THR A 333 -15.65 8.90 -20.60
CA THR A 333 -15.39 7.71 -19.79
C THR A 333 -16.67 6.87 -19.62
N THR A 334 -16.54 5.70 -19.00
CA THR A 334 -17.65 4.82 -18.62
C THR A 334 -18.15 5.07 -17.19
N CYS A 335 -17.68 6.12 -16.51
CA CYS A 335 -18.00 6.39 -15.11
C CYS A 335 -19.47 6.76 -14.86
N ASN A 336 -20.24 7.01 -15.91
CA ASN A 336 -21.69 7.24 -15.87
C ASN A 336 -22.52 5.95 -16.04
N GLN A 337 -21.88 4.79 -16.28
CA GLN A 337 -22.56 3.50 -16.44
C GLN A 337 -22.63 2.77 -15.11
N ARG A 338 -23.84 2.39 -14.66
CA ARG A 338 -24.04 1.70 -13.38
C ARG A 338 -23.23 0.41 -13.25
N LEU A 339 -23.18 -0.39 -14.32
CA LEU A 339 -22.50 -1.69 -14.31
C LEU A 339 -21.59 -1.81 -15.53
N GLU A 340 -20.33 -2.17 -15.29
CA GLU A 340 -19.31 -2.34 -16.33
C GLU A 340 -18.50 -3.63 -16.07
N ARG A 341 -18.49 -4.57 -17.01
CA ARG A 341 -17.72 -5.81 -16.87
C ARG A 341 -16.22 -5.55 -17.04
N ILE A 342 -15.38 -6.17 -16.21
CA ILE A 342 -13.93 -6.07 -16.33
C ILE A 342 -13.42 -6.93 -17.50
N SER A 343 -12.54 -6.34 -18.30
CA SER A 343 -11.87 -7.00 -19.43
C SER A 343 -10.88 -8.04 -18.92
N GLY A 344 -10.92 -9.24 -19.51
CA GLY A 344 -10.11 -10.38 -19.08
C GLY A 344 -10.72 -11.15 -17.90
N THR A 345 -11.99 -10.91 -17.58
CA THR A 345 -12.74 -11.61 -16.52
C THR A 345 -14.13 -12.04 -17.01
N GLU A 346 -14.70 -13.06 -16.36
CA GLU A 346 -16.05 -13.56 -16.66
C GLU A 346 -17.09 -13.11 -15.65
N HIS A 347 -16.72 -12.97 -14.38
CA HIS A 347 -17.64 -12.76 -13.25
C HIS A 347 -17.30 -11.54 -12.38
N THR A 348 -16.45 -10.65 -12.90
CA THR A 348 -16.04 -9.42 -12.23
C THR A 348 -16.67 -8.20 -12.91
N SER A 349 -17.30 -7.33 -12.12
CA SER A 349 -17.91 -6.09 -12.61
C SER A 349 -17.65 -4.90 -11.70
N ILE A 350 -17.57 -3.71 -12.29
CA ILE A 350 -17.61 -2.44 -11.58
C ILE A 350 -19.08 -2.06 -11.37
N LEU A 351 -19.48 -1.85 -10.12
CA LEU A 351 -20.79 -1.37 -9.70
C LEU A 351 -20.66 0.09 -9.24
N ARG A 352 -21.36 0.99 -9.93
CA ARG A 352 -21.31 2.43 -9.64
C ARG A 352 -22.58 2.89 -8.95
N VAL A 353 -22.40 3.50 -7.78
CA VAL A 353 -23.50 4.02 -6.96
C VAL A 353 -23.36 5.55 -6.88
N PRO A 354 -24.43 6.32 -7.14
CA PRO A 354 -24.34 7.77 -7.09
C PRO A 354 -24.16 8.29 -5.67
N PHE A 355 -23.43 9.39 -5.52
CA PHE A 355 -23.57 10.21 -4.31
C PHE A 355 -24.88 10.97 -4.37
N ARG A 356 -25.56 11.11 -3.24
CA ARG A 356 -26.79 11.88 -3.12
C ARG A 356 -26.85 12.67 -1.84
N THR A 357 -27.65 13.74 -1.88
CA THR A 357 -28.09 14.52 -0.73
C THR A 357 -29.61 14.51 -0.66
N GLU A 358 -30.21 15.25 0.27
CA GLU A 358 -31.66 15.49 0.29
C GLU A 358 -32.17 16.12 -1.02
N ASN A 359 -31.31 16.85 -1.75
CA ASN A 359 -31.63 17.51 -3.01
C ASN A 359 -31.47 16.60 -4.24
N GLY A 360 -31.13 15.33 -4.06
CA GLY A 360 -30.96 14.35 -5.15
C GLY A 360 -29.50 13.97 -5.42
N ILE A 361 -29.27 13.35 -6.58
CA ILE A 361 -27.98 12.82 -7.01
C ILE A 361 -27.02 13.93 -7.41
N LEU A 362 -25.77 13.85 -6.97
CA LEU A 362 -24.68 14.75 -7.34
C LEU A 362 -24.00 14.31 -8.64
N LYS A 363 -24.02 15.18 -9.64
CA LYS A 363 -23.58 14.86 -11.01
C LYS A 363 -22.10 15.08 -11.27
N LYS A 364 -21.52 16.12 -10.65
CA LYS A 364 -20.12 16.50 -10.82
C LYS A 364 -19.16 15.61 -10.04
N TRP A 365 -17.93 15.49 -10.54
CA TRP A 365 -16.82 14.92 -9.76
C TRP A 365 -16.54 15.74 -8.51
N ILE A 366 -16.11 15.05 -7.45
CA ILE A 366 -15.78 15.62 -6.14
C ILE A 366 -14.41 15.07 -5.76
N SER A 367 -13.54 15.95 -5.25
CA SER A 367 -12.22 15.60 -4.76
C SER A 367 -12.31 14.59 -3.62
N ARG A 368 -11.35 13.67 -3.53
CA ARG A 368 -11.21 12.68 -2.45
C ARG A 368 -11.10 13.33 -1.07
N PHE A 369 -10.66 14.59 -0.99
CA PHE A 369 -10.64 15.36 0.26
C PHE A 369 -12.02 15.87 0.69
N ASP A 370 -12.99 15.90 -0.23
CA ASP A 370 -14.30 16.52 -0.03
C ASP A 370 -15.45 15.47 -0.01
N VAL A 371 -15.15 14.18 -0.12
CA VAL A 371 -16.17 13.11 -0.23
C VAL A 371 -16.86 12.76 1.09
N TRP A 372 -16.29 13.15 2.23
CA TRP A 372 -16.70 12.69 3.56
C TRP A 372 -18.20 12.83 3.88
N PRO A 373 -18.89 13.92 3.50
CA PRO A 373 -20.34 14.09 3.73
C PRO A 373 -21.23 13.06 3.08
N TYR A 374 -20.75 12.38 2.04
CA TYR A 374 -21.57 11.48 1.23
C TYR A 374 -21.36 10.00 1.58
N LEU A 375 -20.30 9.66 2.31
CA LEU A 375 -19.86 8.27 2.49
C LEU A 375 -20.86 7.42 3.28
N GLU A 376 -21.55 8.00 4.26
CA GLU A 376 -22.54 7.26 5.06
C GLU A 376 -23.75 6.87 4.18
N THR A 377 -24.33 7.82 3.47
CA THR A 377 -25.44 7.58 2.53
C THR A 377 -25.01 6.66 1.39
N PHE A 378 -23.79 6.85 0.87
CA PHE A 378 -23.23 5.96 -0.14
C PHE A 378 -23.11 4.51 0.35
N ALA A 379 -22.69 4.28 1.61
CA ALA A 379 -22.62 2.94 2.18
C ALA A 379 -24.01 2.29 2.30
N GLU A 380 -25.04 3.06 2.64
CA GLU A 380 -26.42 2.58 2.68
C GLU A 380 -26.93 2.18 1.30
N ASP A 381 -26.76 3.06 0.30
CA ASP A 381 -27.19 2.81 -1.07
C ASP A 381 -26.41 1.64 -1.68
N ALA A 382 -25.08 1.62 -1.50
CA ALA A 382 -24.22 0.55 -1.97
C ALA A 382 -24.62 -0.79 -1.35
N SER A 383 -24.96 -0.84 -0.06
CA SER A 383 -25.44 -2.07 0.57
C SER A 383 -26.67 -2.65 -0.12
N ASN A 384 -27.58 -1.82 -0.62
CA ASN A 384 -28.78 -2.28 -1.33
C ASN A 384 -28.44 -2.77 -2.74
N GLU A 385 -27.60 -2.02 -3.47
CA GLU A 385 -27.17 -2.37 -4.82
C GLU A 385 -26.31 -3.64 -4.85
N ILE A 386 -25.40 -3.80 -3.88
CA ILE A 386 -24.60 -5.02 -3.69
C ILE A 386 -25.51 -6.23 -3.50
N ALA A 387 -26.50 -6.12 -2.61
CA ALA A 387 -27.43 -7.22 -2.34
C ALA A 387 -28.22 -7.62 -3.59
N ALA A 388 -28.61 -6.64 -4.42
CA ALA A 388 -29.31 -6.88 -5.67
C ALA A 388 -28.44 -7.62 -6.71
N GLU A 389 -27.17 -7.23 -6.87
CA GLU A 389 -26.25 -7.84 -7.85
C GLU A 389 -25.73 -9.22 -7.42
N LEU A 390 -25.39 -9.37 -6.13
CA LEU A 390 -24.90 -10.64 -5.61
C LEU A 390 -26.04 -11.67 -5.49
N GLN A 391 -27.28 -11.23 -5.27
CA GLN A 391 -28.41 -12.08 -4.83
C GLN A 391 -28.10 -12.80 -3.50
N GLY A 392 -27.30 -12.17 -2.65
CA GLY A 392 -26.77 -12.72 -1.42
C GLY A 392 -25.94 -11.68 -0.66
N VAL A 393 -25.13 -12.15 0.28
CA VAL A 393 -24.18 -11.32 1.03
C VAL A 393 -22.75 -11.59 0.53
N PRO A 394 -21.84 -10.60 0.63
CA PRO A 394 -20.43 -10.84 0.36
C PRO A 394 -19.81 -11.73 1.44
N ASP A 395 -18.81 -12.52 1.07
CA ASP A 395 -17.98 -13.31 1.98
C ASP A 395 -16.76 -12.51 2.46
N LEU A 396 -16.33 -11.54 1.65
CA LEU A 396 -15.19 -10.66 1.93
C LEU A 396 -15.47 -9.24 1.43
N ILE A 397 -15.14 -8.24 2.25
CA ILE A 397 -15.15 -6.83 1.87
C ILE A 397 -13.71 -6.29 1.94
N ILE A 398 -13.23 -5.68 0.87
CA ILE A 398 -11.90 -5.06 0.79
C ILE A 398 -12.06 -3.55 0.63
N GLY A 399 -11.69 -2.79 1.66
CA GLY A 399 -11.59 -1.33 1.58
C GLY A 399 -10.28 -0.90 0.93
N ASN A 400 -10.34 0.16 0.11
CA ASN A 400 -9.17 0.79 -0.50
C ASN A 400 -9.16 2.28 -0.17
N TYR A 401 -7.99 2.79 0.24
CA TYR A 401 -7.80 4.17 0.66
C TYR A 401 -8.72 4.59 1.83
N SER A 402 -8.62 5.83 2.30
CA SER A 402 -9.32 6.29 3.51
C SER A 402 -10.85 6.21 3.38
N ASP A 403 -11.42 6.67 2.27
CA ASP A 403 -12.86 6.69 2.01
C ASP A 403 -13.43 5.28 1.78
N GLY A 404 -12.76 4.46 0.97
CA GLY A 404 -13.16 3.07 0.74
C GLY A 404 -13.00 2.21 1.99
N ASN A 405 -11.96 2.41 2.80
CA ASN A 405 -11.79 1.73 4.09
C ASN A 405 -12.90 2.13 5.09
N LEU A 406 -13.34 3.38 5.09
CA LEU A 406 -14.46 3.82 5.92
C LEU A 406 -15.79 3.22 5.46
N VAL A 407 -16.09 3.24 4.16
CA VAL A 407 -17.30 2.61 3.62
C VAL A 407 -17.29 1.10 3.85
N ALA A 408 -16.16 0.43 3.63
CA ALA A 408 -15.97 -0.98 3.95
C ALA A 408 -16.22 -1.28 5.43
N THR A 409 -15.81 -0.38 6.33
CA THR A 409 -16.09 -0.47 7.78
C THR A 409 -17.60 -0.44 8.06
N LEU A 410 -18.33 0.48 7.44
CA LEU A 410 -19.79 0.58 7.59
C LEU A 410 -20.52 -0.64 7.04
N LEU A 411 -20.12 -1.12 5.85
CA LEU A 411 -20.69 -2.32 5.23
C LEU A 411 -20.40 -3.58 6.04
N SER A 412 -19.14 -3.77 6.47
CA SER A 412 -18.69 -4.87 7.34
C SER A 412 -19.48 -4.90 8.64
N TYR A 413 -19.69 -3.73 9.26
CA TYR A 413 -20.47 -3.61 10.48
C TYR A 413 -21.93 -4.04 10.28
N LYS A 414 -22.56 -3.55 9.21
CA LYS A 414 -23.97 -3.80 8.88
C LYS A 414 -24.21 -5.26 8.50
N LEU A 415 -23.32 -5.85 7.72
CA LEU A 415 -23.48 -7.20 7.14
C LEU A 415 -22.81 -8.30 7.99
N GLY A 416 -21.91 -7.95 8.90
CA GLY A 416 -21.18 -8.90 9.74
C GLY A 416 -20.07 -9.68 9.01
N ILE A 417 -19.55 -9.14 7.91
CA ILE A 417 -18.64 -9.82 6.96
C ILE A 417 -17.18 -9.52 7.26
N THR A 418 -16.27 -10.44 6.93
CA THR A 418 -14.81 -10.26 7.08
C THR A 418 -14.32 -9.04 6.28
N GLN A 419 -13.53 -8.18 6.92
CA GLN A 419 -13.02 -6.95 6.32
C GLN A 419 -11.49 -6.97 6.19
N CYS A 420 -11.02 -6.69 4.97
CA CYS A 420 -9.64 -6.34 4.67
C CYS A 420 -9.54 -4.84 4.37
N ASN A 421 -8.48 -4.19 4.84
CA ASN A 421 -8.14 -2.83 4.41
C ASN A 421 -6.80 -2.81 3.67
N ILE A 422 -6.75 -2.00 2.62
CA ILE A 422 -5.54 -1.62 1.89
C ILE A 422 -5.48 -0.10 1.88
N ALA A 423 -4.48 0.50 2.54
CA ALA A 423 -4.40 1.96 2.61
C ALA A 423 -4.00 2.60 1.27
N HIS A 424 -3.13 1.94 0.50
CA HIS A 424 -2.38 2.51 -0.64
C HIS A 424 -1.44 3.65 -0.25
N ALA A 425 -1.89 4.61 0.55
CA ALA A 425 -1.07 5.51 1.34
C ALA A 425 -1.84 6.19 2.47
N LEU A 426 -1.09 6.78 3.38
CA LEU A 426 -1.62 7.57 4.50
C LEU A 426 -1.14 9.02 4.42
N GLU A 427 -2.08 9.95 4.19
CA GLU A 427 -1.78 11.35 3.88
C GLU A 427 -1.02 12.07 4.99
N LYS A 428 -1.17 11.64 6.25
CA LYS A 428 -0.43 12.19 7.40
C LYS A 428 1.09 12.16 7.20
N THR A 429 1.60 11.17 6.47
CA THR A 429 3.03 11.03 6.16
C THR A 429 3.45 11.80 4.91
N LYS A 430 2.53 12.00 3.96
CA LYS A 430 2.77 12.74 2.72
C LYS A 430 2.75 14.25 2.93
N TYR A 431 2.00 14.70 3.93
CA TYR A 431 1.92 16.09 4.36
C TYR A 431 2.59 16.20 5.74
N PRO A 432 3.90 16.50 5.81
CA PRO A 432 4.61 16.64 7.07
C PRO A 432 3.94 17.66 7.99
N ASP A 433 3.86 17.32 9.28
CA ASP A 433 3.25 18.15 10.33
C ASP A 433 1.78 18.53 10.06
N SER A 434 1.09 17.80 9.16
CA SER A 434 -0.34 17.98 8.89
C SER A 434 -1.23 17.62 10.07
N ASP A 435 -0.74 16.82 11.02
CA ASP A 435 -1.44 16.54 12.27
C ASP A 435 -1.37 17.74 13.21
N ILE A 436 -0.17 18.18 13.58
CA ILE A 436 0.03 19.30 14.52
C ILE A 436 -0.48 20.64 13.95
N TYR A 437 -0.40 20.86 12.63
CA TYR A 437 -0.89 22.05 11.94
C TYR A 437 -2.19 21.84 11.16
N TRP A 438 -2.98 20.81 11.48
CA TRP A 438 -4.19 20.43 10.75
C TRP A 438 -5.15 21.60 10.48
N LYS A 439 -5.32 22.52 11.44
CA LYS A 439 -6.19 23.71 11.30
C LYS A 439 -5.84 24.58 10.09
N LYS A 440 -4.56 24.65 9.69
CA LYS A 440 -4.10 25.42 8.51
C LYS A 440 -4.46 24.72 7.19
N HIS A 441 -4.68 23.42 7.26
CA HIS A 441 -4.95 22.54 6.12
C HIS A 441 -6.44 22.19 5.98
N GLU A 442 -7.24 22.48 7.01
CA GLU A 442 -8.61 22.01 7.14
C GLU A 442 -9.51 22.51 6.01
N ASP A 443 -9.45 23.80 5.65
CA ASP A 443 -10.29 24.39 4.60
C ASP A 443 -10.05 23.78 3.20
N LYS A 444 -8.92 23.09 3.00
CA LYS A 444 -8.52 22.55 1.69
C LYS A 444 -8.53 21.02 1.64
N TYR A 445 -8.10 20.36 2.70
CA TYR A 445 -7.82 18.92 2.69
C TYR A 445 -8.70 18.14 3.68
N HIS A 446 -9.40 18.82 4.60
CA HIS A 446 -10.27 18.18 5.59
C HIS A 446 -9.59 17.03 6.35
N PHE A 447 -8.32 17.21 6.73
CA PHE A 447 -7.51 16.19 7.38
C PHE A 447 -8.09 15.73 8.72
N SER A 448 -8.86 16.57 9.42
CA SER A 448 -9.57 16.16 10.62
C SER A 448 -10.48 14.94 10.36
N SER A 449 -11.22 14.96 9.26
CA SER A 449 -12.14 13.89 8.86
C SER A 449 -11.36 12.68 8.33
N GLN A 450 -10.32 12.91 7.52
CA GLN A 450 -9.50 11.84 6.96
C GLN A 450 -8.78 11.04 8.05
N PHE A 451 -8.06 11.69 8.96
CA PHE A 451 -7.33 10.99 10.03
C PHE A 451 -8.26 10.31 11.02
N THR A 452 -9.46 10.87 11.25
CA THR A 452 -10.51 10.21 12.02
C THR A 452 -10.99 8.93 11.32
N ALA A 453 -11.26 9.00 10.01
CA ALA A 453 -11.68 7.85 9.21
C ALA A 453 -10.61 6.76 9.16
N ASP A 454 -9.35 7.14 8.99
CA ASP A 454 -8.20 6.23 9.00
C ASP A 454 -8.12 5.48 10.33
N LEU A 455 -8.15 6.18 11.47
CA LEU A 455 -8.12 5.55 12.80
C LEU A 455 -9.27 4.57 13.02
N ILE A 456 -10.49 4.95 12.60
CA ILE A 456 -11.67 4.09 12.71
C ILE A 456 -11.45 2.81 11.89
N ALA A 457 -11.07 2.97 10.62
CA ALA A 457 -10.98 1.85 9.71
C ALA A 457 -9.81 0.91 10.04
N MET A 458 -8.64 1.44 10.41
CA MET A 458 -7.48 0.64 10.82
C MET A 458 -7.77 -0.26 12.02
N ASN A 459 -8.53 0.26 12.99
CA ASN A 459 -8.87 -0.50 14.19
C ASN A 459 -10.06 -1.45 13.96
N ASN A 460 -10.96 -1.15 13.02
CA ASN A 460 -12.08 -2.04 12.68
C ASN A 460 -11.70 -3.24 11.80
N ALA A 461 -10.68 -3.10 10.94
CA ALA A 461 -10.28 -4.13 10.00
C ALA A 461 -9.96 -5.47 10.68
N ASP A 462 -10.43 -6.58 10.08
CA ASP A 462 -10.08 -7.91 10.56
C ASP A 462 -8.62 -8.24 10.25
N PHE A 463 -8.14 -7.78 9.08
CA PHE A 463 -6.73 -7.76 8.69
C PHE A 463 -6.42 -6.60 7.73
N ILE A 464 -5.15 -6.22 7.69
CA ILE A 464 -4.62 -5.14 6.85
C ILE A 464 -3.56 -5.72 5.92
N ILE A 465 -3.69 -5.41 4.62
CA ILE A 465 -2.66 -5.72 3.64
C ILE A 465 -1.85 -4.46 3.35
N THR A 466 -0.52 -4.61 3.40
CA THR A 466 0.43 -3.59 2.94
C THR A 466 1.30 -4.15 1.81
N SER A 467 1.83 -3.26 0.97
CA SER A 467 2.69 -3.69 -0.15
C SER A 467 4.12 -3.97 0.31
N THR A 468 4.56 -3.33 1.39
CA THR A 468 5.93 -3.38 1.93
C THR A 468 5.96 -3.38 3.46
N TYR A 469 7.10 -3.78 4.02
CA TYR A 469 7.41 -3.59 5.44
C TYR A 469 7.50 -2.10 5.80
N GLN A 470 8.09 -1.30 4.90
CA GLN A 470 8.25 0.16 5.05
C GLN A 470 6.91 0.87 5.30
N GLU A 471 5.84 0.43 4.64
CA GLU A 471 4.50 0.97 4.84
C GLU A 471 4.03 0.81 6.29
N ILE A 472 4.38 -0.29 6.97
CA ILE A 472 4.00 -0.54 8.36
C ILE A 472 4.95 0.18 9.32
N ALA A 473 6.23 -0.20 9.30
CA ALA A 473 7.21 0.16 10.33
C ALA A 473 8.48 0.80 9.76
N GLY A 474 8.43 1.26 8.51
CA GLY A 474 9.50 2.06 7.94
C GLY A 474 10.83 1.32 7.84
N SER A 475 11.91 2.04 8.07
CA SER A 475 13.27 1.51 8.10
C SER A 475 13.87 1.71 9.50
N HIS A 476 15.18 1.47 9.66
CA HIS A 476 15.87 1.82 10.90
C HIS A 476 15.80 3.34 11.16
N ASN A 477 15.97 4.15 10.12
CA ASN A 477 16.12 5.60 10.23
C ASN A 477 14.81 6.37 9.96
N ASN A 478 13.85 5.75 9.27
CA ASN A 478 12.60 6.40 8.88
C ASN A 478 11.41 5.68 9.51
N VAL A 479 10.45 6.45 10.01
CA VAL A 479 9.20 5.94 10.59
C VAL A 479 8.29 5.39 9.49
N GLY A 480 7.58 4.29 9.78
CA GLY A 480 6.57 3.73 8.87
C GLY A 480 5.33 4.60 8.72
N GLN A 481 4.53 4.34 7.67
CA GLN A 481 3.29 5.09 7.46
C GLN A 481 2.29 4.80 8.58
N TYR A 482 2.00 3.52 8.84
CA TYR A 482 1.13 3.11 9.95
C TYR A 482 1.76 3.45 11.31
N GLU A 483 3.06 3.22 11.49
CA GLU A 483 3.76 3.57 12.73
C GLU A 483 3.62 5.05 13.11
N SER A 484 3.58 5.95 12.13
CA SER A 484 3.36 7.37 12.41
C SER A 484 1.97 7.67 13.02
N HIS A 485 1.03 6.72 12.97
CA HIS A 485 -0.30 6.81 13.57
C HIS A 485 -0.38 6.14 14.95
N THR A 486 0.72 5.59 15.46
CA THR A 486 0.79 5.03 16.82
C THR A 486 0.54 6.13 17.85
N ALA A 487 1.21 7.28 17.74
CA ALA A 487 1.00 8.41 18.63
C ALA A 487 1.08 9.73 17.86
N PHE A 488 0.04 10.55 17.96
CA PHE A 488 0.00 11.90 17.38
C PHE A 488 -1.12 12.73 18.01
N THR A 489 -1.16 14.02 17.70
CA THR A 489 -2.19 14.93 18.21
C THR A 489 -2.70 15.87 17.13
N LEU A 490 -3.98 16.20 17.22
CA LEU A 490 -4.62 17.26 16.46
C LEU A 490 -4.98 18.37 17.45
N PRO A 491 -4.09 19.37 17.68
CA PRO A 491 -4.28 20.36 18.74
C PRO A 491 -5.65 21.03 18.65
N GLY A 492 -6.37 21.05 19.77
CA GLY A 492 -7.73 21.58 19.89
C GLY A 492 -8.85 20.64 19.41
N LEU A 493 -8.57 19.40 19.04
CA LEU A 493 -9.59 18.42 18.60
C LEU A 493 -9.60 17.12 19.42
N TYR A 494 -8.51 16.35 19.38
CA TYR A 494 -8.26 15.16 20.20
C TYR A 494 -6.78 14.76 20.13
N ARG A 495 -6.35 13.95 21.09
CA ARG A 495 -5.01 13.36 21.17
C ARG A 495 -5.08 11.85 20.95
N VAL A 496 -4.11 11.29 20.26
CA VAL A 496 -4.01 9.85 20.00
C VAL A 496 -2.80 9.32 20.75
N VAL A 497 -3.05 8.70 21.90
CA VAL A 497 -2.00 8.15 22.77
C VAL A 497 -1.52 6.80 22.24
N HIS A 498 -2.45 5.97 21.77
CA HIS A 498 -2.13 4.70 21.11
C HIS A 498 -3.16 4.41 20.02
N GLY A 499 -2.88 4.85 18.79
CA GLY A 499 -3.78 4.76 17.63
C GLY A 499 -3.72 3.42 16.89
N ILE A 500 -2.52 2.87 16.72
CA ILE A 500 -2.27 1.57 16.07
C ILE A 500 -0.94 1.01 16.56
N ASP A 501 -0.83 -0.32 16.63
CA ASP A 501 0.41 -1.02 16.97
C ASP A 501 0.98 -1.70 15.71
N VAL A 502 2.23 -1.40 15.35
CA VAL A 502 2.91 -2.06 14.21
C VAL A 502 3.11 -3.56 14.41
N PHE A 503 3.04 -4.04 15.66
CA PHE A 503 3.11 -5.44 16.00
C PHE A 503 1.76 -6.15 15.93
N ASP A 504 0.66 -5.44 15.64
CA ASP A 504 -0.66 -6.06 15.60
C ASP A 504 -0.68 -7.23 14.58
N PRO A 505 -1.12 -8.43 14.99
CA PRO A 505 -1.16 -9.60 14.12
C PRO A 505 -2.16 -9.45 12.97
N LYS A 506 -2.89 -8.34 12.84
CA LYS A 506 -3.71 -8.04 11.67
C LYS A 506 -2.90 -7.59 10.45
N PHE A 507 -1.66 -7.10 10.63
CA PHE A 507 -0.81 -6.65 9.52
C PHE A 507 -0.20 -7.81 8.74
N ASN A 508 -0.37 -7.79 7.41
CA ASN A 508 0.21 -8.74 6.48
C ASN A 508 0.79 -8.05 5.25
N ILE A 509 2.06 -8.28 4.97
CA ILE A 509 2.68 -7.78 3.74
C ILE A 509 2.30 -8.71 2.60
N VAL A 510 1.51 -8.25 1.64
CA VAL A 510 1.17 -8.98 0.41
C VAL A 510 1.50 -8.09 -0.76
N SER A 511 2.72 -8.24 -1.28
CA SER A 511 3.24 -7.35 -2.32
C SER A 511 2.55 -7.61 -3.67
N PRO A 512 2.14 -6.55 -4.39
CA PRO A 512 1.57 -6.68 -5.72
C PRO A 512 2.62 -7.10 -6.77
N GLY A 513 2.16 -7.39 -7.98
CA GLY A 513 3.01 -7.72 -9.12
C GLY A 513 2.77 -6.84 -10.34
N ALA A 514 3.37 -7.22 -11.46
CA ALA A 514 3.07 -6.68 -12.78
C ALA A 514 2.17 -7.66 -13.55
N ASP A 515 1.32 -7.13 -14.45
CA ASP A 515 0.53 -7.97 -15.37
C ASP A 515 1.47 -8.69 -16.35
N MET A 516 1.58 -10.01 -16.20
CA MET A 516 2.48 -10.86 -16.98
C MET A 516 2.07 -10.99 -18.46
N ALA A 517 0.86 -10.56 -18.83
CA ALA A 517 0.46 -10.46 -20.23
C ALA A 517 1.02 -9.20 -20.91
N ILE A 518 1.29 -8.15 -20.13
CA ILE A 518 1.82 -6.87 -20.61
C ILE A 518 3.34 -6.82 -20.47
N TYR A 519 3.83 -7.20 -19.29
CA TYR A 519 5.23 -7.18 -18.91
C TYR A 519 5.74 -8.61 -18.82
N PHE A 520 6.70 -8.95 -19.67
CA PHE A 520 7.28 -10.28 -19.75
C PHE A 520 8.71 -10.17 -20.27
N PRO A 521 9.56 -11.21 -20.08
CA PRO A 521 10.98 -11.12 -20.41
C PRO A 521 11.24 -10.77 -21.88
N TYR A 522 12.19 -9.86 -22.12
CA TYR A 522 12.53 -9.37 -23.47
C TYR A 522 12.95 -10.47 -24.46
N PHE A 523 13.47 -11.59 -23.96
CA PHE A 523 13.94 -12.73 -24.77
C PHE A 523 12.81 -13.65 -25.27
N GLU A 524 11.57 -13.48 -24.82
CA GLU A 524 10.41 -14.23 -25.32
C GLU A 524 9.94 -13.69 -26.68
N LYS A 525 10.74 -13.93 -27.72
CA LYS A 525 10.57 -13.36 -29.08
C LYS A 525 9.18 -13.59 -29.68
N GLU A 526 8.54 -14.71 -29.37
CA GLU A 526 7.22 -15.08 -29.89
C GLU A 526 6.09 -14.18 -29.36
N LYS A 527 6.26 -13.58 -28.19
CA LYS A 527 5.28 -12.68 -27.58
C LYS A 527 5.52 -11.20 -27.91
N ARG A 528 6.65 -10.87 -28.52
CA ARG A 528 7.06 -9.47 -28.78
C ARG A 528 6.08 -8.77 -29.72
N LEU A 529 5.73 -7.53 -29.38
CA LEU A 529 4.79 -6.72 -30.16
C LEU A 529 5.54 -5.96 -31.27
N THR A 530 6.14 -6.69 -32.21
CA THR A 530 7.01 -6.13 -33.27
C THR A 530 6.33 -5.11 -34.18
N ALA A 531 4.99 -5.20 -34.32
CA ALA A 531 4.20 -4.19 -35.04
C ALA A 531 4.31 -2.78 -34.44
N LEU A 532 4.67 -2.65 -33.15
CA LEU A 532 4.85 -1.37 -32.47
C LEU A 532 6.27 -0.80 -32.65
N HIS A 533 7.23 -1.57 -33.17
CA HIS A 533 8.65 -1.18 -33.21
C HIS A 533 8.86 0.10 -34.02
N GLY A 534 8.21 0.27 -35.17
CA GLY A 534 8.32 1.52 -35.94
C GLY A 534 7.87 2.76 -35.16
N SER A 535 6.81 2.63 -34.34
CA SER A 535 6.36 3.74 -33.48
C SER A 535 7.29 4.01 -32.30
N ILE A 536 7.94 2.97 -31.76
CA ILE A 536 8.91 3.08 -30.68
C ILE A 536 10.22 3.68 -31.18
N GLU A 537 10.66 3.29 -32.37
CA GLU A 537 11.84 3.83 -33.04
C GLU A 537 11.67 5.31 -33.36
N GLU A 538 10.50 5.73 -33.85
CA GLU A 538 10.21 7.16 -34.04
C GLU A 538 10.23 7.90 -32.69
N LEU A 539 9.62 7.31 -31.65
CA LEU A 539 9.59 7.89 -30.31
C LEU A 539 11.00 8.08 -29.72
N LEU A 540 11.89 7.11 -29.90
CA LEU A 540 13.25 7.12 -29.35
C LEU A 540 14.26 7.89 -30.21
N TYR A 541 14.20 7.71 -31.53
CA TYR A 541 15.24 8.09 -32.48
C TYR A 541 14.80 9.13 -33.52
N GLY A 542 13.50 9.48 -33.57
CA GLY A 542 13.00 10.54 -34.45
C GLY A 542 13.77 11.85 -34.24
N THR A 543 14.14 12.53 -35.32
CA THR A 543 14.99 13.73 -35.24
C THR A 543 14.21 15.02 -35.02
N GLU A 544 12.89 14.99 -35.26
CA GLU A 544 12.01 16.14 -35.08
C GLU A 544 11.72 16.37 -33.60
N GLN A 545 11.64 17.64 -33.20
CA GLN A 545 11.16 18.04 -31.89
C GLN A 545 9.71 18.47 -32.02
N ASN A 546 8.83 17.88 -31.21
CA ASN A 546 7.40 18.11 -31.29
C ASN A 546 6.78 18.08 -29.89
N ALA A 547 5.45 18.01 -29.83
CA ALA A 547 4.71 17.99 -28.57
C ALA A 547 4.85 16.67 -27.79
N GLU A 548 5.38 15.61 -28.39
CA GLU A 548 5.55 14.28 -27.77
C GLU A 548 7.00 14.02 -27.32
N HIS A 549 8.00 14.61 -27.98
CA HIS A 549 9.40 14.42 -27.62
C HIS A 549 10.34 15.59 -27.96
N VAL A 550 11.32 15.82 -27.10
CA VAL A 550 12.40 16.82 -27.23
C VAL A 550 13.77 16.16 -27.13
N GLY A 551 14.76 16.73 -27.81
CA GLY A 551 16.10 16.16 -27.94
C GLY A 551 16.15 15.06 -29.01
N PHE A 552 17.31 14.46 -29.22
CA PHE A 552 17.52 13.36 -30.16
C PHE A 552 18.75 12.57 -29.74
N LEU A 553 18.86 11.33 -30.19
CA LEU A 553 20.00 10.44 -29.92
C LEU A 553 20.85 10.34 -31.19
N SER A 554 22.07 10.86 -31.16
CA SER A 554 22.96 10.88 -32.32
C SER A 554 23.59 9.52 -32.60
N ASP A 555 23.82 8.71 -31.55
CA ASP A 555 24.40 7.38 -31.65
C ASP A 555 23.39 6.36 -31.13
N GLN A 556 22.71 5.67 -32.05
CA GLN A 556 21.70 4.66 -31.73
C GLN A 556 22.29 3.33 -31.25
N SER A 557 23.62 3.13 -31.39
CA SER A 557 24.29 1.90 -30.97
C SER A 557 24.56 1.84 -29.46
N LYS A 558 24.50 2.99 -28.78
CA LYS A 558 24.72 3.08 -27.33
C LYS A 558 23.54 2.48 -26.55
N PRO A 559 23.83 1.80 -25.43
CA PRO A 559 22.79 1.44 -24.47
C PRO A 559 22.02 2.66 -23.96
N ILE A 560 20.77 2.42 -23.56
CA ILE A 560 19.90 3.46 -23.04
C ILE A 560 19.74 3.31 -21.52
N ILE A 561 20.04 4.37 -20.78
CA ILE A 561 19.46 4.59 -19.45
C ILE A 561 18.03 5.07 -19.66
N PHE A 562 17.07 4.32 -19.13
CA PHE A 562 15.66 4.60 -19.24
C PHE A 562 15.06 4.94 -17.87
N SER A 563 14.29 6.01 -17.80
CA SER A 563 13.47 6.32 -16.63
C SER A 563 12.08 6.72 -17.07
N MET A 564 11.06 6.19 -16.42
CA MET A 564 9.67 6.51 -16.69
C MET A 564 8.95 6.74 -15.37
N ALA A 565 8.47 7.95 -15.16
CA ALA A 565 7.68 8.32 -13.99
C ALA A 565 6.85 9.58 -14.29
N ARG A 566 6.03 9.99 -13.32
CA ARG A 566 5.48 11.35 -13.35
C ARG A 566 6.61 12.36 -13.12
N LEU A 567 6.41 13.56 -13.63
CA LEU A 567 7.36 14.65 -13.46
C LEU A 567 6.92 15.50 -12.24
N ASP A 568 7.41 15.10 -11.07
CA ASP A 568 7.20 15.82 -9.81
C ASP A 568 8.52 15.85 -9.01
N ARG A 569 8.56 16.70 -7.98
CA ARG A 569 9.78 16.92 -7.19
C ARG A 569 10.27 15.65 -6.49
N VAL A 570 9.35 14.81 -6.02
CA VAL A 570 9.69 13.58 -5.28
C VAL A 570 10.27 12.53 -6.20
N LYS A 571 9.74 12.39 -7.43
CA LYS A 571 10.25 11.46 -8.44
C LYS A 571 11.64 11.83 -8.95
N ASN A 572 12.03 13.11 -8.86
CA ASN A 572 13.40 13.58 -9.05
C ASN A 572 14.01 13.16 -10.42
N LEU A 573 13.20 13.14 -11.48
CA LEU A 573 13.69 12.89 -12.84
C LEU A 573 14.72 13.93 -13.28
N THR A 574 14.53 15.19 -12.87
CA THR A 574 15.50 16.26 -13.13
C THR A 574 16.84 16.04 -12.42
N GLY A 575 16.85 15.42 -11.24
CA GLY A 575 18.09 15.05 -10.54
C GLY A 575 18.90 14.01 -11.31
N LEU A 576 18.24 13.03 -11.93
CA LEU A 576 18.89 12.08 -12.84
C LEU A 576 19.48 12.77 -14.07
N VAL A 577 18.76 13.72 -14.67
CA VAL A 577 19.24 14.50 -15.82
C VAL A 577 20.45 15.36 -15.44
N GLU A 578 20.43 15.97 -14.26
CA GLU A 578 21.58 16.73 -13.76
C GLU A 578 22.80 15.84 -13.50
N CYS A 579 22.61 14.68 -12.85
CA CYS A 579 23.64 13.66 -12.63
C CYS A 579 24.28 13.22 -13.96
N TYR A 580 23.46 12.86 -14.95
CA TYR A 580 23.92 12.49 -16.28
C TYR A 580 24.65 13.64 -16.99
N GLY A 581 24.11 14.85 -16.93
CA GLY A 581 24.67 16.03 -17.59
C GLY A 581 26.06 16.43 -17.06
N LYS A 582 26.29 16.28 -15.75
CA LYS A 582 27.59 16.53 -15.10
C LYS A 582 28.65 15.50 -15.47
N SER A 583 28.28 14.26 -15.76
CA SER A 583 29.22 13.17 -15.97
C SER A 583 29.54 12.93 -17.45
N ALA A 584 30.63 13.53 -17.94
CA ALA A 584 31.12 13.31 -19.30
C ALA A 584 31.39 11.81 -19.60
N LYS A 585 31.91 11.06 -18.61
CA LYS A 585 32.18 9.62 -18.73
C LYS A 585 30.90 8.82 -18.92
N LEU A 586 29.82 9.17 -18.22
CA LEU A 586 28.54 8.48 -18.36
C LEU A 586 27.91 8.77 -19.74
N ARG A 587 27.97 10.03 -20.19
CA ARG A 587 27.49 10.47 -21.52
C ARG A 587 28.23 9.80 -22.68
N GLU A 588 29.50 9.49 -22.49
CA GLU A 588 30.29 8.75 -23.48
C GLU A 588 29.78 7.32 -23.66
N LEU A 589 29.41 6.65 -22.56
CA LEU A 589 29.03 5.23 -22.55
C LEU A 589 27.58 4.98 -23.00
N VAL A 590 26.64 5.84 -22.61
CA VAL A 590 25.19 5.57 -22.75
C VAL A 590 24.38 6.80 -23.11
N ASN A 591 23.23 6.60 -23.74
CA ASN A 591 22.21 7.61 -23.96
C ASN A 591 21.25 7.69 -22.76
N LEU A 592 20.63 8.85 -22.53
CA LEU A 592 19.59 9.02 -21.51
C LEU A 592 18.23 9.27 -22.16
N VAL A 593 17.24 8.45 -21.80
CA VAL A 593 15.84 8.59 -22.19
C VAL A 593 14.97 8.73 -20.94
N VAL A 594 14.24 9.83 -20.85
CA VAL A 594 13.33 10.12 -19.74
C VAL A 594 11.91 10.27 -20.29
N VAL A 595 10.97 9.51 -19.73
CA VAL A 595 9.53 9.61 -20.01
C VAL A 595 8.85 10.22 -18.79
N GLY A 596 8.23 11.38 -18.94
CA GLY A 596 7.48 11.98 -17.84
C GLY A 596 7.00 13.41 -18.12
N GLY A 597 5.81 13.72 -17.61
CA GLY A 597 5.19 15.04 -17.68
C GLY A 597 4.85 15.53 -19.09
N TYR A 598 4.40 16.78 -19.18
CA TYR A 598 4.32 17.53 -20.43
C TYR A 598 5.66 18.21 -20.74
N ILE A 599 5.91 18.49 -22.01
CA ILE A 599 7.06 19.30 -22.42
C ILE A 599 6.81 20.81 -22.24
N ASP A 600 5.56 21.23 -22.40
CA ASP A 600 5.15 22.65 -22.36
C ASP A 600 4.47 22.99 -21.02
N VAL A 601 5.00 24.01 -20.35
CA VAL A 601 4.45 24.53 -19.08
C VAL A 601 2.97 24.91 -19.18
N ASN A 602 2.52 25.38 -20.35
CA ASN A 602 1.14 25.86 -20.53
C ASN A 602 0.11 24.72 -20.57
N LYS A 603 0.58 23.47 -20.76
CA LYS A 603 -0.29 22.28 -20.75
C LYS A 603 -0.45 21.71 -19.35
N SER A 604 0.50 21.98 -18.46
CA SER A 604 0.42 21.58 -17.07
C SER A 604 -0.42 22.59 -16.29
N ARG A 605 -1.31 22.08 -15.45
CA ARG A 605 -1.98 22.91 -14.43
C ARG A 605 -1.28 22.78 -13.08
N ASP A 606 -0.37 21.82 -12.94
CA ASP A 606 0.35 21.52 -11.71
C ASP A 606 1.57 22.38 -11.51
N ARG A 607 1.65 22.99 -10.33
CA ARG A 607 2.75 23.90 -9.98
C ARG A 607 4.07 23.15 -9.82
N GLU A 608 4.06 21.94 -9.27
CA GLU A 608 5.28 21.15 -9.13
C GLU A 608 5.78 20.70 -10.50
N GLU A 609 4.90 20.15 -11.34
CA GLU A 609 5.30 19.77 -12.69
C GLU A 609 5.77 20.98 -13.51
N VAL A 610 5.10 22.13 -13.44
CA VAL A 610 5.56 23.35 -14.14
C VAL A 610 7.00 23.70 -13.74
N GLN A 611 7.32 23.68 -12.44
CA GLN A 611 8.67 23.96 -11.96
C GLN A 611 9.68 22.91 -12.45
N GLU A 612 9.30 21.63 -12.46
CA GLU A 612 10.17 20.55 -12.94
C GLU A 612 10.33 20.58 -14.47
N ILE A 613 9.34 21.05 -15.24
CA ILE A 613 9.43 21.32 -16.69
C ILE A 613 10.45 22.44 -16.95
N GLU A 614 10.33 23.56 -16.24
CA GLU A 614 11.27 24.69 -16.35
C GLU A 614 12.69 24.24 -16.01
N LYS A 615 12.84 23.45 -14.95
CA LYS A 615 14.12 22.86 -14.55
C LYS A 615 14.66 21.89 -15.59
N MET A 616 13.83 21.02 -16.18
CA MET A 616 14.21 20.13 -17.27
C MET A 616 14.81 20.90 -18.45
N HIS A 617 14.09 21.90 -18.96
CA HIS A 617 14.58 22.75 -20.06
C HIS A 617 15.89 23.44 -19.69
N GLY A 618 15.97 24.02 -18.49
CA GLY A 618 17.19 24.66 -17.98
C GLY A 618 18.39 23.71 -17.91
N LEU A 619 18.19 22.45 -17.52
CA LEU A 619 19.24 21.43 -17.47
C LEU A 619 19.70 20.99 -18.86
N ILE A 620 18.77 20.82 -19.81
CA ILE A 620 19.08 20.47 -21.21
C ILE A 620 20.02 21.52 -21.82
N ASP A 621 19.71 22.80 -21.62
CA ASP A 621 20.51 23.91 -22.12
C ASP A 621 21.84 24.04 -21.37
N LYS A 622 21.81 24.01 -20.04
CA LYS A 622 23.00 24.15 -19.18
C LYS A 622 24.09 23.11 -19.49
N TYR A 623 23.70 21.85 -19.71
CA TYR A 623 24.63 20.75 -19.96
C TYR A 623 24.83 20.41 -21.44
N ASN A 624 24.18 21.16 -22.34
CA ASN A 624 24.16 20.92 -23.78
C ASN A 624 23.93 19.43 -24.11
N LEU A 625 22.77 18.91 -23.73
CA LEU A 625 22.45 17.48 -23.84
C LEU A 625 22.02 17.02 -25.25
N LYS A 626 22.10 17.90 -26.25
CA LYS A 626 21.71 17.60 -27.63
C LYS A 626 22.53 16.45 -28.20
N GLY A 627 21.85 15.43 -28.72
CA GLY A 627 22.47 14.23 -29.29
C GLY A 627 22.67 13.07 -28.30
N GLN A 628 22.53 13.28 -26.99
CA GLN A 628 22.69 12.20 -25.99
C GLN A 628 21.46 12.02 -25.08
N PHE A 629 20.46 12.89 -25.24
CA PHE A 629 19.28 12.94 -24.38
C PHE A 629 17.99 13.00 -25.19
N ARG A 630 16.99 12.25 -24.73
CA ARG A 630 15.63 12.24 -25.25
C ARG A 630 14.64 12.36 -24.10
N TRP A 631 13.82 13.40 -24.14
CA TRP A 631 12.68 13.56 -23.23
C TRP A 631 11.39 13.28 -23.99
N ILE A 632 10.57 12.38 -23.45
CA ILE A 632 9.31 11.93 -24.03
C ILE A 632 8.17 12.26 -23.05
N THR A 633 7.02 12.70 -23.57
CA THR A 633 5.83 12.95 -22.74
C THR A 633 5.29 11.68 -22.12
N ALA A 634 4.51 11.82 -21.05
CA ALA A 634 3.85 10.72 -20.36
C ALA A 634 3.16 9.72 -21.33
N GLN A 635 3.40 8.42 -21.12
CA GLN A 635 2.90 7.35 -21.98
C GLN A 635 1.71 6.64 -21.34
N MET A 636 0.54 6.70 -21.99
CA MET A 636 -0.72 6.17 -21.42
C MET A 636 -1.06 4.74 -21.88
N ASN A 637 -0.39 4.21 -22.90
CA ASN A 637 -0.67 2.88 -23.44
C ASN A 637 0.26 1.82 -22.81
N ARG A 638 -0.29 1.02 -21.89
CA ARG A 638 0.44 -0.04 -21.17
C ARG A 638 1.08 -1.09 -22.07
N ALA A 639 0.38 -1.51 -23.13
CA ALA A 639 0.92 -2.51 -24.06
C ALA A 639 2.16 -1.98 -24.80
N ARG A 640 2.12 -0.71 -25.23
CA ARG A 640 3.30 -0.04 -25.81
C ARG A 640 4.40 0.16 -24.77
N ASN A 641 4.06 0.50 -23.52
CA ASN A 641 5.02 0.67 -22.44
C ASN A 641 5.77 -0.64 -22.12
N GLY A 642 5.06 -1.78 -22.08
CA GLY A 642 5.67 -3.09 -21.91
C GLY A 642 6.66 -3.41 -23.03
N GLU A 643 6.30 -3.10 -24.28
CA GLU A 643 7.22 -3.29 -25.41
C GLU A 643 8.39 -2.31 -25.38
N LEU A 644 8.19 -1.07 -24.92
CA LEU A 644 9.25 -0.09 -24.74
C LEU A 644 10.30 -0.59 -23.74
N TYR A 645 9.90 -1.11 -22.56
CA TYR A 645 10.82 -1.71 -21.61
C TYR A 645 11.68 -2.83 -22.23
N ARG A 646 11.04 -3.72 -23.01
CA ARG A 646 11.74 -4.81 -23.72
C ARG A 646 12.66 -4.28 -24.83
N TYR A 647 12.26 -3.23 -25.54
CA TYR A 647 13.09 -2.58 -26.55
C TYR A 647 14.35 -1.97 -25.92
N ILE A 648 14.22 -1.32 -24.75
CA ILE A 648 15.38 -0.83 -23.99
C ILE A 648 16.29 -1.99 -23.57
N ALA A 649 15.73 -3.12 -23.15
CA ALA A 649 16.50 -4.31 -22.81
C ALA A 649 17.29 -4.86 -24.02
N ASP A 650 16.74 -4.79 -25.25
CA ASP A 650 17.46 -5.16 -26.48
C ASP A 650 18.72 -4.29 -26.70
N THR A 651 18.70 -3.03 -26.27
CA THR A 651 19.87 -2.12 -26.32
C THR A 651 20.93 -2.40 -25.25
N ARG A 652 20.73 -3.42 -24.40
CA ARG A 652 21.53 -3.65 -23.17
C ARG A 652 21.55 -2.45 -22.23
N GLY A 653 20.43 -1.72 -22.20
CA GLY A 653 20.22 -0.56 -21.34
C GLY A 653 19.99 -0.93 -19.86
N ALA A 654 19.57 0.06 -19.08
CA ALA A 654 19.17 -0.12 -17.69
C ALA A 654 18.00 0.80 -17.32
N PHE A 655 17.17 0.40 -16.36
CA PHE A 655 16.16 1.27 -15.77
C PHE A 655 16.73 2.01 -14.57
N VAL A 656 16.43 3.30 -14.44
CA VAL A 656 16.82 4.11 -13.28
C VAL A 656 15.60 4.78 -12.66
N GLN A 657 15.40 4.55 -11.37
CA GLN A 657 14.36 5.15 -10.53
C GLN A 657 15.06 6.06 -9.50
N PRO A 658 15.12 7.40 -9.71
CA PRO A 658 15.95 8.30 -8.92
C PRO A 658 15.20 9.06 -7.82
N ALA A 659 14.03 8.58 -7.37
CA ALA A 659 13.17 9.34 -6.45
C ALA A 659 13.84 9.58 -5.11
N PHE A 660 13.59 10.74 -4.51
CA PHE A 660 13.96 11.00 -3.11
C PHE A 660 13.33 9.98 -2.16
N TYR A 661 12.09 9.58 -2.45
CA TYR A 661 11.37 8.52 -1.77
C TYR A 661 10.39 7.85 -2.73
N GLU A 662 10.30 6.52 -2.69
CA GLU A 662 9.34 5.75 -3.49
C GLU A 662 8.58 4.78 -2.58
N ALA A 663 7.25 4.88 -2.50
CA ALA A 663 6.48 4.08 -1.54
C ALA A 663 6.53 2.56 -1.85
N PHE A 664 6.42 2.20 -3.12
CA PHE A 664 6.56 0.82 -3.60
C PHE A 664 7.45 0.77 -4.85
N GLY A 665 6.99 1.39 -5.94
CA GLY A 665 7.72 1.44 -7.21
C GLY A 665 7.30 0.36 -8.21
N LEU A 666 6.06 0.38 -8.71
CA LEU A 666 5.62 -0.55 -9.76
C LEU A 666 6.52 -0.52 -10.98
N THR A 667 7.05 0.64 -11.37
CA THR A 667 7.97 0.74 -12.51
C THR A 667 9.26 -0.05 -12.32
N VAL A 668 9.69 -0.28 -11.06
CA VAL A 668 10.81 -1.17 -10.71
C VAL A 668 10.40 -2.63 -10.92
N VAL A 669 9.19 -3.02 -10.50
CA VAL A 669 8.64 -4.36 -10.76
C VAL A 669 8.48 -4.60 -12.26
N GLU A 670 7.91 -3.65 -13.00
CA GLU A 670 7.70 -3.71 -14.45
C GLU A 670 9.03 -3.84 -15.21
N SER A 671 10.05 -3.04 -14.85
CA SER A 671 11.38 -3.12 -15.48
C SER A 671 12.04 -4.47 -15.21
N MET A 672 12.04 -4.94 -13.95
CA MET A 672 12.60 -6.24 -13.58
C MET A 672 11.85 -7.40 -14.24
N THR A 673 10.53 -7.30 -14.39
CA THR A 673 9.68 -8.31 -15.07
C THR A 673 10.02 -8.41 -16.56
N CYS A 674 10.38 -7.29 -17.19
CA CYS A 674 10.86 -7.28 -18.58
C CYS A 674 12.31 -7.76 -18.75
N GLY A 675 13.02 -8.04 -17.64
CA GLY A 675 14.44 -8.42 -17.65
C GLY A 675 15.39 -7.24 -17.83
N LEU A 676 14.97 -6.02 -17.48
CA LEU A 676 15.82 -4.83 -17.58
C LEU A 676 16.55 -4.61 -16.24
N PRO A 677 17.90 -4.65 -16.19
CA PRO A 677 18.67 -4.32 -14.99
C PRO A 677 18.25 -2.97 -14.42
N THR A 678 17.98 -2.94 -13.12
CA THR A 678 17.32 -1.80 -12.48
C THR A 678 18.16 -1.20 -11.37
N PHE A 679 18.26 0.12 -11.36
CA PHE A 679 18.85 0.95 -10.32
C PHE A 679 17.73 1.77 -9.68
N ALA A 680 17.46 1.58 -8.40
CA ALA A 680 16.36 2.26 -7.73
C ALA A 680 16.79 2.88 -6.40
N THR A 681 16.04 3.91 -5.98
CA THR A 681 16.29 4.59 -4.71
C THR A 681 16.39 3.62 -3.52
N CYS A 682 17.33 3.85 -2.61
CA CYS A 682 17.38 3.13 -1.33
C CYS A 682 16.31 3.62 -0.32
N ASN A 683 15.53 4.64 -0.68
CA ASN A 683 14.57 5.27 0.21
C ASN A 683 13.13 4.82 -0.13
N GLY A 684 12.62 3.87 0.64
CA GLY A 684 11.24 3.39 0.55
C GLY A 684 11.13 1.95 0.04
N GLY A 685 10.05 1.64 -0.67
CA GLY A 685 9.73 0.29 -1.15
C GLY A 685 10.78 -0.38 -2.05
N PRO A 686 11.45 0.32 -2.98
CA PRO A 686 12.46 -0.32 -3.83
C PRO A 686 13.64 -0.94 -3.06
N ALA A 687 13.94 -0.44 -1.85
CA ALA A 687 14.96 -1.01 -0.97
C ALA A 687 14.64 -2.44 -0.50
N GLU A 688 13.35 -2.82 -0.48
CA GLU A 688 12.88 -4.18 -0.19
C GLU A 688 12.76 -5.01 -1.48
N ILE A 689 12.43 -4.38 -2.60
CA ILE A 689 12.26 -5.08 -3.89
C ILE A 689 13.60 -5.61 -4.40
N ILE A 690 14.63 -4.76 -4.37
CA ILE A 690 15.95 -5.07 -4.94
C ILE A 690 16.88 -5.66 -3.88
N GLU A 691 17.58 -6.72 -4.26
CA GLU A 691 18.77 -7.20 -3.55
C GLU A 691 20.01 -6.65 -4.27
N HIS A 692 20.68 -5.69 -3.62
CA HIS A 692 21.80 -4.95 -4.20
C HIS A 692 22.90 -5.88 -4.74
N GLY A 693 23.25 -5.72 -6.01
CA GLY A 693 24.26 -6.53 -6.71
C GLY A 693 23.79 -7.93 -7.14
N VAL A 694 22.56 -8.33 -6.80
CA VAL A 694 21.99 -9.63 -7.14
C VAL A 694 20.85 -9.49 -8.16
N SER A 695 19.80 -8.75 -7.80
CA SER A 695 18.61 -8.54 -8.65
C SER A 695 18.50 -7.13 -9.23
N GLY A 696 19.41 -6.24 -8.82
CA GLY A 696 19.49 -4.84 -9.24
C GLY A 696 20.45 -4.08 -8.34
N PHE A 697 20.38 -2.76 -8.34
CA PHE A 697 21.22 -1.91 -7.50
C PHE A 697 20.42 -0.83 -6.79
N HIS A 698 20.86 -0.48 -5.58
CA HIS A 698 20.38 0.68 -4.85
C HIS A 698 21.20 1.91 -5.20
N ILE A 699 20.51 3.04 -5.35
CA ILE A 699 21.11 4.36 -5.54
C ILE A 699 20.59 5.31 -4.46
N ASP A 700 21.46 6.21 -3.99
CA ASP A 700 21.04 7.26 -3.08
C ASP A 700 20.79 8.56 -3.88
N PRO A 701 19.54 9.07 -3.93
CA PRO A 701 19.18 10.27 -4.67
C PRO A 701 19.86 11.54 -4.13
N TYR A 702 20.36 11.53 -2.89
CA TYR A 702 21.07 12.65 -2.27
C TYR A 702 22.57 12.68 -2.61
N HIS A 703 23.10 11.59 -3.17
CA HIS A 703 24.50 11.43 -3.56
C HIS A 703 24.64 11.18 -5.07
N PRO A 704 24.32 12.17 -5.93
CA PRO A 704 24.27 11.98 -7.38
C PRO A 704 25.62 11.58 -8.00
N ASP A 705 26.74 11.99 -7.40
CA ASP A 705 28.07 11.61 -7.88
C ASP A 705 28.33 10.10 -7.68
N GLN A 706 27.93 9.54 -6.53
CA GLN A 706 28.02 8.10 -6.28
C GLN A 706 27.09 7.30 -7.21
N MET A 707 25.89 7.82 -7.47
CA MET A 707 24.97 7.26 -8.46
C MET A 707 25.62 7.22 -9.85
N ALA A 708 26.26 8.30 -10.29
CA ALA A 708 26.95 8.36 -11.57
C ALA A 708 28.09 7.34 -11.65
N GLU A 709 28.90 7.23 -10.60
CA GLU A 709 30.01 6.27 -10.53
C GLU A 709 29.53 4.82 -10.62
N LEU A 710 28.44 4.48 -9.92
CA LEU A 710 27.84 3.15 -9.95
C LEU A 710 27.33 2.80 -11.36
N LEU A 711 26.65 3.73 -12.03
CA LEU A 711 26.18 3.55 -13.41
C LEU A 711 27.36 3.37 -14.39
N ILE A 712 28.40 4.20 -14.25
CA ILE A 712 29.63 4.10 -15.07
C ILE A 712 30.28 2.73 -14.89
N ASP A 713 30.45 2.29 -13.65
CA ASP A 713 31.07 1.00 -13.32
C ASP A 713 30.27 -0.16 -13.92
N PHE A 714 28.95 -0.15 -13.78
CA PHE A 714 28.07 -1.15 -14.36
C PHE A 714 28.21 -1.24 -15.88
N PHE A 715 28.09 -0.12 -16.61
CA PHE A 715 28.16 -0.14 -18.08
C PHE A 715 29.58 -0.48 -18.58
N LYS A 716 30.64 -0.03 -17.90
CA LYS A 716 32.01 -0.44 -18.22
C LYS A 716 32.22 -1.94 -18.03
N LYS A 717 31.73 -2.50 -16.93
CA LYS A 717 31.83 -3.95 -16.67
C LYS A 717 31.02 -4.74 -17.69
N CYS A 718 29.81 -4.29 -18.06
CA CYS A 718 29.01 -4.95 -19.09
C CYS A 718 29.68 -4.92 -20.47
N HIS A 719 30.43 -3.86 -20.79
CA HIS A 719 31.22 -3.79 -22.03
C HIS A 719 32.36 -4.82 -22.05
N ASN A 720 33.00 -5.07 -20.89
CA ASN A 720 34.11 -6.02 -20.76
C ASN A 720 33.63 -7.47 -20.58
N GLU A 721 32.48 -7.67 -19.92
CA GLU A 721 31.89 -8.95 -19.56
C GLU A 721 30.39 -8.95 -19.91
N LEU A 722 30.07 -9.41 -21.11
CA LEU A 722 28.68 -9.44 -21.60
C LEU A 722 27.73 -10.26 -20.69
N SER A 723 28.25 -11.27 -19.97
CA SER A 723 27.46 -12.10 -19.05
C SER A 723 26.97 -11.36 -17.81
N LEU A 724 27.59 -10.22 -17.44
CA LEU A 724 27.18 -9.49 -16.24
C LEU A 724 25.77 -8.91 -16.37
N TRP A 725 25.45 -8.35 -17.53
CA TRP A 725 24.12 -7.78 -17.79
C TRP A 725 23.05 -8.87 -17.69
N ASP A 726 23.28 -10.02 -18.33
CA ASP A 726 22.36 -11.16 -18.30
C ASP A 726 22.22 -11.75 -16.88
N LYS A 727 23.29 -11.75 -16.08
CA LYS A 727 23.25 -12.18 -14.68
C LYS A 727 22.32 -11.30 -13.83
N ILE A 728 22.44 -9.98 -13.94
CA ILE A 728 21.56 -9.05 -13.20
C ILE A 728 20.13 -9.12 -13.72
N SER A 729 19.92 -9.21 -15.03
CA SER A 729 18.60 -9.44 -15.64
C SER A 729 17.94 -10.72 -15.10
N GLY A 730 18.69 -11.84 -15.09
CA GLY A 730 18.20 -13.11 -14.56
C GLY A 730 17.90 -13.07 -13.06
N GLY A 731 18.73 -12.37 -12.28
CA GLY A 731 18.49 -12.11 -10.86
C GLY A 731 17.22 -11.30 -10.62
N GLY A 732 16.98 -10.26 -11.43
CA GLY A 732 15.76 -9.44 -11.40
C GLY A 732 14.50 -10.27 -11.67
N LEU A 733 14.51 -11.06 -12.75
CA LEU A 733 13.41 -11.96 -13.10
C LEU A 733 13.10 -12.98 -12.01
N LYS A 734 14.14 -13.62 -11.46
CA LYS A 734 13.98 -14.58 -10.36
C LYS A 734 13.35 -13.93 -9.14
N ARG A 735 13.81 -12.74 -8.76
CA ARG A 735 13.26 -11.97 -7.63
C ARG A 735 11.78 -11.65 -7.81
N ILE A 736 11.36 -11.25 -9.01
CA ILE A 736 9.94 -10.98 -9.31
C ILE A 736 9.11 -12.25 -9.19
N TYR A 737 9.51 -13.35 -9.84
CA TYR A 737 8.72 -14.59 -9.82
C TYR A 737 8.57 -15.19 -8.42
N GLU A 738 9.54 -15.00 -7.53
CA GLU A 738 9.49 -15.50 -6.15
C GLU A 738 8.65 -14.64 -5.20
N ARG A 739 8.44 -13.34 -5.49
CA ARG A 739 7.90 -12.39 -4.51
C ARG A 739 6.80 -11.46 -5.00
N TYR A 740 6.85 -11.02 -6.26
CA TYR A 740 6.06 -9.89 -6.77
C TYR A 740 5.21 -10.31 -7.98
N THR A 741 4.29 -11.26 -7.76
CA THR A 741 3.34 -11.69 -8.79
C THR A 741 1.90 -11.65 -8.27
N TRP A 742 0.96 -11.31 -9.15
CA TRP A 742 -0.46 -11.30 -8.82
C TRP A 742 -1.04 -12.67 -8.47
N LYS A 743 -0.38 -13.75 -8.92
CA LYS A 743 -0.71 -15.12 -8.53
C LYS A 743 -0.45 -15.35 -7.04
N ILE A 744 0.78 -15.09 -6.59
CA ILE A 744 1.16 -15.21 -5.17
C ILE A 744 0.29 -14.29 -4.31
N TYR A 745 0.01 -13.08 -4.80
CA TYR A 745 -0.88 -12.13 -4.15
C TYR A 745 -2.27 -12.74 -3.88
N SER A 746 -2.92 -13.27 -4.91
CA SER A 746 -4.29 -13.79 -4.83
C SER A 746 -4.35 -15.05 -3.97
N GLU A 747 -3.37 -15.94 -4.11
CA GLU A 747 -3.24 -17.12 -3.26
C GLU A 747 -3.15 -16.73 -1.78
N ARG A 748 -2.32 -15.73 -1.46
CA ARG A 748 -2.14 -15.27 -0.09
C ARG A 748 -3.39 -14.55 0.44
N LEU A 749 -3.98 -13.62 -0.33
CA LEU A 749 -5.19 -12.88 0.07
C LEU A 749 -6.34 -13.83 0.45
N LEU A 750 -6.62 -14.84 -0.37
CA LEU A 750 -7.71 -15.78 -0.08
C LEU A 750 -7.41 -16.68 1.13
N THR A 751 -6.14 -17.04 1.34
CA THR A 751 -5.71 -17.75 2.57
C THR A 751 -5.88 -16.86 3.80
N LEU A 752 -5.51 -15.58 3.73
CA LEU A 752 -5.74 -14.62 4.82
C LEU A 752 -7.24 -14.51 5.12
N ALA A 753 -8.09 -14.37 4.10
CA ALA A 753 -9.54 -14.29 4.27
C ALA A 753 -10.09 -15.52 5.02
N GLY A 754 -9.59 -16.72 4.73
CA GLY A 754 -9.96 -17.94 5.46
C GLY A 754 -9.51 -17.92 6.92
N VAL A 755 -8.24 -17.63 7.18
CA VAL A 755 -7.68 -17.61 8.54
C VAL A 755 -8.32 -16.53 9.40
N TYR A 756 -8.43 -15.29 8.90
CA TYR A 756 -9.06 -14.20 9.64
C TYR A 756 -10.58 -14.35 9.76
N GLY A 757 -11.24 -15.01 8.79
CA GLY A 757 -12.65 -15.38 8.92
C GLY A 757 -12.88 -16.35 10.08
N PHE A 758 -12.04 -17.38 10.21
CA PHE A 758 -12.07 -18.27 11.37
C PHE A 758 -11.71 -17.53 12.67
N TRP A 759 -10.68 -16.67 12.64
CA TRP A 759 -10.30 -15.87 13.81
C TRP A 759 -11.41 -14.95 14.30
N LYS A 760 -12.12 -14.30 13.36
CA LYS A 760 -13.29 -13.46 13.65
C LYS A 760 -14.40 -14.25 14.34
N TYR A 761 -14.59 -15.51 13.95
CA TYR A 761 -15.54 -16.42 14.61
C TYR A 761 -15.12 -16.72 16.06
N VAL A 762 -13.84 -17.04 16.28
CA VAL A 762 -13.30 -17.40 17.61
C VAL A 762 -13.23 -16.20 18.57
N SER A 763 -12.78 -15.03 18.09
CA SER A 763 -12.50 -13.84 18.91
C SER A 763 -13.70 -12.89 19.08
N LYS A 764 -14.90 -13.28 18.64
CA LYS A 764 -16.08 -12.41 18.55
C LYS A 764 -16.46 -11.72 19.87
N LEU A 765 -16.30 -12.40 21.01
CA LEU A 765 -16.63 -11.85 22.32
C LEU A 765 -15.65 -10.76 22.75
N GLU A 766 -14.36 -10.95 22.51
CA GLU A 766 -13.28 -10.03 22.89
C GLU A 766 -13.33 -8.73 22.07
N ARG A 767 -13.68 -8.81 20.79
CA ARG A 767 -13.78 -7.62 19.91
C ARG A 767 -15.00 -6.73 20.16
N ARG A 768 -15.91 -7.12 21.06
CA ARG A 768 -17.15 -6.38 21.30
C ARG A 768 -16.91 -4.99 21.90
N GLU A 769 -15.91 -4.85 22.76
CA GLU A 769 -15.58 -3.58 23.42
C GLU A 769 -14.97 -2.59 22.41
N THR A 770 -13.98 -3.04 21.65
CA THR A 770 -13.37 -2.27 20.55
C THR A 770 -14.43 -1.81 19.56
N ARG A 771 -15.37 -2.69 19.19
CA ARG A 771 -16.49 -2.36 18.30
C ARG A 771 -17.33 -1.21 18.84
N ARG A 772 -17.71 -1.21 20.12
CA ARG A 772 -18.51 -0.13 20.71
C ARG A 772 -17.73 1.18 20.84
N TYR A 773 -16.44 1.09 21.14
CA TYR A 773 -15.57 2.27 21.18
C TYR A 773 -15.49 2.95 19.81
N LEU A 774 -15.31 2.17 18.74
CA LEU A 774 -15.28 2.65 17.36
C LEU A 774 -16.63 3.21 16.89
N GLU A 775 -17.75 2.56 17.24
CA GLU A 775 -19.09 3.09 16.96
C GLU A 775 -19.29 4.47 17.60
N MET A 776 -18.92 4.62 18.88
CA MET A 776 -19.02 5.89 19.58
C MET A 776 -18.14 6.95 18.92
N PHE A 777 -16.91 6.60 18.55
CA PHE A 777 -15.98 7.51 17.88
C PHE A 777 -16.50 7.96 16.50
N TYR A 778 -17.08 7.04 15.72
CA TYR A 778 -17.73 7.37 14.46
C TYR A 778 -18.94 8.30 14.65
N ILE A 779 -19.85 7.93 15.55
CA ILE A 779 -21.13 8.64 15.74
C ILE A 779 -20.91 10.04 16.34
N LEU A 780 -20.03 10.17 17.34
CA LEU A 780 -19.87 11.40 18.11
C LEU A 780 -18.74 12.30 17.61
N LYS A 781 -17.72 11.76 16.92
CA LYS A 781 -16.63 12.57 16.37
C LYS A 781 -16.69 12.68 14.86
N PHE A 782 -16.65 11.56 14.12
CA PHE A 782 -16.57 11.61 12.66
C PHE A 782 -17.79 12.31 12.04
N ARG A 783 -19.02 11.91 12.41
CA ARG A 783 -20.25 12.56 11.91
C ARG A 783 -20.33 14.05 12.22
N ASP A 784 -19.73 14.48 13.33
CA ASP A 784 -19.73 15.89 13.70
C ASP A 784 -18.76 16.72 12.86
N LEU A 785 -17.54 16.19 12.65
CA LEU A 785 -16.54 16.81 11.77
C LEU A 785 -17.08 17.03 10.36
N VAL A 786 -17.75 16.01 9.82
CA VAL A 786 -18.25 16.00 8.45
C VAL A 786 -19.34 17.05 8.19
N LYS A 787 -20.12 17.46 9.21
CA LYS A 787 -21.14 18.51 9.04
C LYS A 787 -20.55 19.88 8.68
N ASN A 788 -19.28 20.11 9.00
CA ASN A 788 -18.62 21.38 8.74
C ASN A 788 -18.01 21.45 7.34
N ILE A 789 -18.05 20.36 6.58
CA ILE A 789 -17.51 20.30 5.22
C ILE A 789 -18.58 20.82 4.24
N PRO A 790 -18.27 21.84 3.42
CA PRO A 790 -19.20 22.36 2.44
C PRO A 790 -19.68 21.29 1.46
N LEU A 791 -21.00 21.20 1.26
CA LEU A 791 -21.57 20.30 0.26
C LEU A 791 -21.29 20.83 -1.16
N ALA A 792 -21.02 19.92 -2.08
CA ALA A 792 -20.89 20.21 -3.49
C ALA A 792 -22.24 20.64 -4.06
N VAL A 793 -22.22 21.65 -4.93
CA VAL A 793 -23.41 22.18 -5.59
C VAL A 793 -23.29 21.93 -7.09
N ASP A 794 -24.23 21.18 -7.66
CA ASP A 794 -24.35 21.08 -9.11
C ASP A 794 -24.82 22.44 -9.66
N ASP A 795 -24.31 22.85 -10.83
CA ASP A 795 -24.73 24.12 -11.43
C ASP A 795 -26.23 24.06 -11.72
N GLN A 796 -26.98 25.08 -11.29
CA GLN A 796 -28.36 25.24 -11.71
C GLN A 796 -28.36 25.48 -13.23
N HIS A 797 -28.91 24.53 -13.98
CA HIS A 797 -29.18 24.69 -15.41
C HIS A 797 -30.48 25.45 -15.66
#